data_AF-A0A9Q0TJ67-F1
#
_entry.id   AF-A0A9Q0TJ67-F1
#
_cell.length_a   1.000
_cell.length_b   1.000
_cell.length_c   1.000
_cell.angle_alpha   90.00
_cell.angle_beta   90.00
_cell.angle_gamma   90.00
#
_symmetry.space_group_name_H-M   'P 1'
#
loop_
_entity.id
_entity.type
_entity.pdbx_description
1 polymer ?
#
loop_
_entity_poly.entity_id
_entity_poly.type
_entity_poly.pdbx_seq_one_letter_code
_entity_poly.pdbx_strand_id
1 'polypeptide(L)'
;MTKKRHHFQESLKSLFGSLIDPEKDEQLKETKTEIDDKVKRILKVKEEDLEGQNGLSEENSKKDPLLELIVDLQKQYHSLYTQYDDLKGELRDKAHGKDTSSSSSSDSESDDSSKHKGSKNGRLESDYQKIIDGMKQKLEAANLELAELKSKLTATGEEKDALKMEHQTAMIKKREAEEIIRNLKLEVERSKETSIHVEGLMDQVNVLQQQLETLHSQKAELGVQLEKKTLEISEYLIQIENLKEEILSKTADQQRVQAEKESCTEQINDLELEVKALSNQNTELGEQISTEIKEKELLGEEMVRLQEKILELEKTRAERDLEFSFLQERHSAGENEASAQIMALTELASNLQQELDSLRTEKNQTQSQFEKEREEFSEKLIKLENQKSDFMSQIAEQQRMLDEEEEARKKLNEEHKQVEGWFQECKASLEVAERKVEDMAEEFRKNTGSKDEMVEQLEEMIEDLRRDLEVKGDEINTLVENVRNIEVTLRLSNQKLRVTEQLLTEKEESSRKAEERHQQEQRVLKERAAILSGIITANNEAYHRMVADISETSKQFFVRTGCSGHEIRGRLQQEMVEQLEVKVRMEGAEKESLTKAISQLEKKAGALEKMLKEKDEGISDLGEEKREAIRQLCVWIEYHRSRYDYLRETLSRMPLRSQRSS
;
A
#
# COMPACT_ATOMS: atom_id res chain seq x y z
N MET A 1 -107.68 56.27 118.07
CA MET A 1 -107.82 54.86 117.63
C MET A 1 -106.72 54.54 116.60
N THR A 2 -106.65 53.29 116.13
CA THR A 2 -105.88 52.79 114.96
C THR A 2 -104.35 52.99 114.92
N LYS A 3 -103.62 51.86 114.80
CA LYS A 3 -102.15 51.77 114.63
C LYS A 3 -101.74 51.71 113.15
N LYS A 4 -100.43 51.92 112.90
CA LYS A 4 -99.57 51.62 111.71
C LYS A 4 -98.94 52.91 111.15
N ARG A 5 -97.67 52.95 110.72
CA ARG A 5 -96.63 51.89 110.63
C ARG A 5 -95.23 52.52 110.69
N HIS A 6 -94.27 51.90 111.37
CA HIS A 6 -92.85 52.03 110.99
C HIS A 6 -92.62 51.25 109.69
N HIS A 7 -91.68 51.69 108.84
CA HIS A 7 -90.75 50.90 108.01
C HIS A 7 -90.00 51.86 107.06
N PHE A 8 -88.82 52.37 107.47
CA PHE A 8 -87.92 53.13 106.59
C PHE A 8 -86.46 52.94 107.00
N GLN A 9 -85.99 51.68 107.03
CA GLN A 9 -84.60 51.38 107.44
C GLN A 9 -84.00 50.08 106.85
N GLU A 10 -84.60 49.49 105.80
CA GLU A 10 -84.23 48.12 105.41
C GLU A 10 -84.32 47.79 103.89
N SER A 11 -84.37 48.78 102.99
CA SER A 11 -84.51 48.49 101.54
C SER A 11 -83.77 49.45 100.59
N LEU A 12 -82.58 49.91 100.99
CA LEU A 12 -81.54 50.40 100.04
C LEU A 12 -80.18 49.75 100.34
N LYS A 13 -80.22 48.43 100.62
CA LYS A 13 -79.05 47.57 100.87
C LYS A 13 -78.65 46.79 99.60
N SER A 14 -79.03 47.31 98.43
CA SER A 14 -79.17 46.55 97.17
C SER A 14 -78.93 47.38 95.90
N LEU A 15 -78.28 48.55 95.99
CA LEU A 15 -77.82 49.33 94.84
C LEU A 15 -76.34 49.70 95.04
N PHE A 16 -75.55 49.60 93.98
CA PHE A 16 -74.07 49.64 93.99
C PHE A 16 -73.36 48.51 94.73
N GLY A 17 -74.00 47.34 94.85
CA GLY A 17 -73.32 46.05 95.04
C GLY A 17 -72.75 45.46 93.74
N SER A 18 -72.38 46.31 92.77
CA SER A 18 -72.15 45.93 91.37
C SER A 18 -71.30 46.97 90.62
N LEU A 19 -70.02 47.13 91.00
CA LEU A 19 -69.07 47.98 90.24
C LEU A 19 -67.60 47.49 90.25
N ILE A 20 -67.36 46.22 90.58
CA ILE A 20 -66.36 45.43 89.85
C ILE A 20 -67.15 44.24 89.30
N ASP A 21 -67.02 44.02 88.00
CA ASP A 21 -67.67 42.97 87.25
C ASP A 21 -66.73 41.75 87.23
N PRO A 22 -67.08 40.61 87.85
CA PRO A 22 -66.18 39.45 87.94
C PRO A 22 -65.86 38.89 86.54
N GLU A 23 -66.80 39.01 85.59
CA GLU A 23 -66.60 38.58 84.20
C GLU A 23 -65.51 39.42 83.53
N LYS A 24 -65.35 40.68 83.92
CA LYS A 24 -64.28 41.57 83.40
C LYS A 24 -62.95 41.40 84.11
N ASP A 25 -62.95 41.08 85.40
CA ASP A 25 -61.72 40.74 86.13
C ASP A 25 -61.14 39.39 85.63
N GLU A 26 -61.98 38.51 85.08
CA GLU A 26 -61.58 37.26 84.41
C GLU A 26 -61.17 37.48 82.94
N GLN A 27 -61.93 38.25 82.15
CA GLN A 27 -61.54 38.69 80.79
C GLN A 27 -60.20 39.46 80.78
N LEU A 28 -59.89 40.24 81.82
CA LEU A 28 -58.59 40.92 81.97
C LEU A 28 -57.42 39.94 82.21
N LYS A 29 -57.68 38.75 82.77
CA LYS A 29 -56.67 37.68 82.89
C LYS A 29 -56.50 36.92 81.57
N GLU A 30 -57.59 36.58 80.89
CA GLU A 30 -57.53 35.94 79.57
C GLU A 30 -56.83 36.84 78.54
N THR A 31 -57.22 38.11 78.42
CA THR A 31 -56.59 39.06 77.48
C THR A 31 -55.12 39.31 77.82
N LYS A 32 -54.72 39.30 79.10
CA LYS A 32 -53.30 39.33 79.50
C LYS A 32 -52.54 38.13 78.93
N THR A 33 -53.04 36.90 79.12
CA THR A 33 -52.41 35.71 78.54
C THR A 33 -52.42 35.70 77.01
N GLU A 34 -53.49 36.20 76.38
CA GLU A 34 -53.62 36.28 74.93
C GLU A 34 -52.63 37.29 74.32
N ILE A 35 -52.32 38.39 75.04
CA ILE A 35 -51.31 39.37 74.66
C ILE A 35 -49.90 38.77 74.76
N ASP A 36 -49.54 38.10 75.86
CA ASP A 36 -48.23 37.46 76.00
C ASP A 36 -48.00 36.37 74.92
N ASP A 37 -49.04 35.60 74.56
CA ASP A 37 -48.95 34.61 73.47
C ASP A 37 -49.04 35.22 72.06
N LYS A 38 -49.49 36.47 71.90
CA LYS A 38 -49.29 37.25 70.66
C LYS A 38 -47.84 37.75 70.57
N VAL A 39 -47.26 38.24 71.67
CA VAL A 39 -45.86 38.70 71.72
C VAL A 39 -44.87 37.55 71.47
N LYS A 40 -45.08 36.35 72.05
CA LYS A 40 -44.26 35.16 71.72
C LYS A 40 -44.29 34.79 70.24
N ARG A 41 -45.44 34.94 69.56
CA ARG A 41 -45.54 34.70 68.12
C ARG A 41 -44.79 35.74 67.31
N ILE A 42 -44.83 37.01 67.71
CA ILE A 42 -44.05 38.09 67.06
C ILE A 42 -42.55 37.84 67.19
N LEU A 43 -42.08 37.41 68.38
CA LEU A 43 -40.68 37.02 68.58
C LEU A 43 -40.28 35.85 67.67
N LYS A 44 -41.09 34.77 67.66
CA LYS A 44 -40.79 33.55 66.88
C LYS A 44 -40.79 33.78 65.37
N VAL A 45 -41.73 34.56 64.84
CA VAL A 45 -41.74 34.95 63.41
C VAL A 45 -40.47 35.71 63.05
N LYS A 46 -40.00 36.62 63.91
CA LYS A 46 -38.80 37.42 63.64
C LYS A 46 -37.47 36.64 63.83
N GLU A 47 -37.50 35.49 64.51
CA GLU A 47 -36.40 34.52 64.51
C GLU A 47 -36.43 33.65 63.23
N GLU A 48 -37.61 33.20 62.80
CA GLU A 48 -37.79 32.41 61.57
C GLU A 48 -37.44 33.21 60.29
N ASP A 49 -37.74 34.52 60.26
CA ASP A 49 -37.35 35.43 59.17
C ASP A 49 -35.82 35.54 58.97
N LEU A 50 -35.00 35.15 59.96
CA LEU A 50 -33.53 35.24 59.89
C LEU A 50 -32.84 33.96 59.38
N GLU A 51 -33.54 32.82 59.31
CA GLU A 51 -32.95 31.55 58.83
C GLU A 51 -32.96 31.42 57.29
N GLY A 52 -33.62 32.36 56.58
CA GLY A 52 -33.86 32.29 55.13
C GLY A 52 -32.68 32.60 54.20
N GLN A 53 -31.57 33.16 54.70
CA GLN A 53 -30.40 33.53 53.86
C GLN A 53 -29.06 33.18 54.53
N ASN A 54 -28.44 32.08 54.09
CA ASN A 54 -27.06 31.72 54.46
C ASN A 54 -26.06 32.29 53.44
N GLY A 55 -25.12 33.15 53.89
CA GLY A 55 -24.27 33.92 52.97
C GLY A 55 -23.00 34.60 53.53
N LEU A 56 -22.37 34.06 54.57
CA LEU A 56 -21.00 34.39 55.04
C LEU A 56 -20.62 35.88 55.29
N SER A 57 -20.66 36.32 56.54
CA SER A 57 -19.53 37.03 57.19
C SER A 57 -19.72 37.09 58.71
N GLU A 58 -18.62 37.01 59.47
CA GLU A 58 -18.61 37.42 60.88
C GLU A 58 -18.43 38.95 61.01
N GLU A 59 -18.45 39.43 62.27
CA GLU A 59 -18.23 40.82 62.72
C GLU A 59 -19.19 41.90 62.21
N ASN A 60 -20.34 42.06 62.89
CA ASN A 60 -20.58 43.28 63.69
C ASN A 60 -21.75 43.12 64.69
N SER A 61 -21.50 43.37 65.97
CA SER A 61 -22.49 43.18 67.03
C SER A 61 -23.45 44.38 67.14
N LYS A 62 -24.60 44.31 66.47
CA LYS A 62 -25.77 45.13 66.80
C LYS A 62 -26.99 44.22 66.96
N LYS A 63 -27.34 43.92 68.21
CA LYS A 63 -28.67 43.40 68.54
C LYS A 63 -29.70 44.42 68.10
N ASP A 64 -30.80 43.97 67.52
CA ASP A 64 -31.85 44.85 67.01
C ASP A 64 -32.43 45.72 68.16
N PRO A 65 -32.28 47.06 68.12
CA PRO A 65 -32.79 47.94 69.17
C PRO A 65 -34.29 47.78 69.40
N LEU A 66 -35.05 47.32 68.39
CA LEU A 66 -36.48 47.07 68.52
C LEU A 66 -36.79 45.87 69.43
N LEU A 67 -35.97 44.81 69.40
CA LEU A 67 -36.15 43.65 70.27
C LEU A 67 -35.84 43.98 71.72
N GLU A 68 -34.79 44.76 71.98
CA GLU A 68 -34.45 45.22 73.33
C GLU A 68 -35.55 46.13 73.90
N LEU A 69 -36.10 47.03 73.08
CA LEU A 69 -37.22 47.90 73.47
C LEU A 69 -38.52 47.11 73.78
N ILE A 70 -38.83 46.06 73.01
CA ILE A 70 -40.01 45.20 73.24
C ILE A 70 -39.88 44.43 74.57
N VAL A 71 -38.70 43.90 74.88
CA VAL A 71 -38.44 43.18 76.13
C VAL A 71 -38.53 44.11 77.35
N ASP A 72 -37.95 45.31 77.30
CA ASP A 72 -38.07 46.27 78.41
C ASP A 72 -39.50 46.84 78.53
N LEU A 73 -40.26 46.97 77.43
CA LEU A 73 -41.69 47.34 77.50
C LEU A 73 -42.52 46.27 78.24
N GLN A 74 -42.31 44.99 77.94
CA GLN A 74 -43.01 43.88 78.61
C GLN A 74 -42.69 43.83 80.12
N LYS A 75 -41.46 44.21 80.49
CA LYS A 75 -40.97 44.31 81.87
C LYS A 75 -41.54 45.52 82.62
N GLN A 76 -41.73 46.67 81.97
CA GLN A 76 -42.46 47.79 82.56
C GLN A 76 -43.97 47.51 82.70
N TYR A 77 -44.59 46.85 81.72
CA TYR A 77 -45.98 46.43 81.78
C TYR A 77 -46.26 45.50 82.98
N HIS A 78 -45.33 44.56 83.25
CA HIS A 78 -45.41 43.71 84.44
C HIS A 78 -45.28 44.50 85.76
N SER A 79 -44.35 45.46 85.83
CA SER A 79 -44.14 46.31 87.01
C SER A 79 -45.37 47.16 87.36
N LEU A 80 -46.05 47.72 86.35
CA LEU A 80 -47.23 48.55 86.54
C LEU A 80 -48.42 47.76 87.10
N TYR A 81 -48.58 46.49 86.70
CA TYR A 81 -49.67 45.64 87.18
C TYR A 81 -49.56 45.38 88.70
N THR A 82 -48.35 45.13 89.21
CA THR A 82 -48.11 44.97 90.67
C THR A 82 -48.52 46.21 91.47
N GLN A 83 -48.26 47.42 90.96
CA GLN A 83 -48.62 48.66 91.65
C GLN A 83 -50.13 48.92 91.68
N TYR A 84 -50.89 48.34 90.75
CA TYR A 84 -52.34 48.49 90.70
C TYR A 84 -53.07 47.64 91.75
N ASP A 85 -52.58 46.43 92.03
CA ASP A 85 -53.13 45.56 93.09
C ASP A 85 -52.89 46.15 94.49
N ASP A 86 -51.71 46.76 94.74
CA ASP A 86 -51.41 47.44 96.01
C ASP A 86 -52.34 48.64 96.28
N LEU A 87 -52.69 49.41 95.24
CA LEU A 87 -53.52 50.62 95.37
C LEU A 87 -54.99 50.35 95.74
N LYS A 88 -55.44 49.10 95.61
CA LYS A 88 -56.85 48.67 95.81
C LYS A 88 -57.27 48.68 97.30
N GLY A 89 -56.36 48.96 98.23
CA GLY A 89 -56.58 48.83 99.68
C GLY A 89 -57.06 50.06 100.47
N GLU A 90 -56.85 51.31 100.01
CA GLU A 90 -56.76 52.47 100.93
C GLU A 90 -58.02 53.35 101.19
N LEU A 91 -59.16 53.19 100.49
CA LEU A 91 -60.25 54.22 100.47
C LEU A 91 -61.49 53.96 101.38
N ARG A 92 -61.71 54.66 102.55
CA ARG A 92 -62.88 54.39 103.47
C ARG A 92 -63.41 55.37 104.66
N ASP A 93 -63.51 56.75 104.73
CA ASP A 93 -63.92 57.56 106.01
C ASP A 93 -64.32 59.20 106.10
N LYS A 94 -65.35 59.79 106.93
CA LYS A 94 -65.54 61.14 107.87
C LYS A 94 -66.47 62.61 107.72
N ALA A 95 -67.10 63.48 108.76
CA ALA A 95 -67.95 64.96 108.83
C ALA A 95 -68.68 65.92 110.14
N HIS A 96 -69.30 67.28 110.15
CA HIS A 96 -70.40 68.24 111.05
C HIS A 96 -70.30 69.83 111.83
N GLY A 97 -71.09 70.95 112.44
CA GLY A 97 -72.46 71.85 112.86
C GLY A 97 -72.49 73.28 113.90
N LYS A 98 -73.33 74.37 114.51
CA LYS A 98 -74.66 75.40 114.73
C LYS A 98 -74.74 76.75 115.87
N ASP A 99 -75.58 77.84 116.44
CA ASP A 99 -76.91 78.88 116.55
C ASP A 99 -77.15 80.30 117.61
N THR A 100 -78.26 81.29 117.81
CA THR A 100 -78.57 82.69 118.73
C THR A 100 -80.10 83.48 119.11
N SER A 101 -80.73 84.69 119.72
CA SER A 101 -80.82 86.17 120.54
C SER A 101 -82.31 86.95 121.08
N SER A 102 -82.92 88.18 121.67
CA SER A 102 -83.00 89.69 122.46
C SER A 102 -84.50 90.51 122.95
N SER A 103 -85.11 91.73 123.55
CA SER A 103 -85.19 93.21 124.39
C SER A 103 -86.68 94.07 124.79
N SER A 104 -87.29 95.30 125.40
CA SER A 104 -87.38 96.70 126.36
C SER A 104 -88.83 97.66 126.61
N SER A 105 -89.41 98.89 127.25
CA SER A 105 -89.50 100.11 128.40
C SER A 105 -90.62 101.48 128.52
N SER A 106 -91.14 102.36 129.62
CA SER A 106 -92.01 103.81 129.76
C SER A 106 -92.54 104.80 131.14
N ASP A 107 -93.55 105.89 131.25
CA ASP A 107 -93.75 107.36 132.07
C ASP A 107 -95.15 108.28 132.67
N SER A 108 -95.29 109.56 133.43
CA SER A 108 -96.55 110.57 133.98
C SER A 108 -96.50 112.07 134.91
N GLU A 109 -97.31 113.15 135.55
CA GLU A 109 -98.71 114.08 135.81
C GLU A 109 -98.97 115.46 136.92
N SER A 110 -100.04 116.49 137.04
CA SER A 110 -100.77 117.53 138.20
C SER A 110 -101.15 119.25 138.39
N ASP A 111 -102.16 119.97 139.23
CA ASP A 111 -102.60 121.59 139.55
C ASP A 111 -103.75 122.35 140.69
N ASP A 112 -104.02 123.77 141.08
CA ASP A 112 -105.16 124.68 141.97
C ASP A 112 -105.15 126.39 142.37
N SER A 113 -105.88 127.43 143.15
CA SER A 113 -107.22 128.36 143.52
C SER A 113 -107.16 129.86 144.40
N SER A 114 -107.98 130.92 145.06
CA SER A 114 -109.37 131.78 145.40
C SER A 114 -109.44 133.14 146.53
N LYS A 115 -110.30 134.21 147.15
CA LYS A 115 -111.70 135.09 147.48
C LYS A 115 -111.86 136.62 148.37
N HIS A 116 -112.97 137.58 148.60
CA HIS A 116 -113.20 138.97 149.53
C HIS A 116 -114.59 140.05 149.79
N LYS A 117 -114.90 141.13 150.79
CA LYS A 117 -116.08 142.35 150.99
C LYS A 117 -116.36 143.55 152.25
N GLY A 118 -117.28 144.72 152.32
CA GLY A 118 -117.72 145.87 153.49
C GLY A 118 -119.01 147.06 153.60
N SER A 119 -119.36 148.10 154.61
CA SER A 119 -120.44 149.41 154.80
C SER A 119 -120.76 150.36 156.24
N LYS A 120 -121.56 151.50 156.79
CA LYS A 120 -122.48 152.92 156.76
C LYS A 120 -122.96 153.80 158.19
N ASN A 121 -123.78 154.95 158.71
CA ASN A 121 -124.71 156.32 158.58
C ASN A 121 -125.53 157.28 159.83
N GLY A 122 -125.90 158.72 159.98
CA GLY A 122 -127.08 159.57 160.82
C GLY A 122 -127.18 161.14 161.61
N ARG A 123 -128.33 162.04 161.94
CA ARG A 123 -128.62 163.39 162.94
C ARG A 123 -130.02 164.44 163.08
N LEU A 124 -130.34 165.57 164.00
CA LEU A 124 -131.61 166.61 164.33
C LEU A 124 -131.67 168.17 165.12
N GLU A 125 -132.81 169.02 165.58
CA GLU A 125 -133.13 170.27 166.66
C GLU A 125 -134.17 171.68 166.62
N SER A 126 -134.74 172.55 167.69
CA SER A 126 -135.59 173.99 167.71
C SER A 126 -136.19 174.97 168.97
N ASP A 127 -136.54 176.36 168.92
CA ASP A 127 -137.68 177.26 169.64
C ASP A 127 -137.90 178.86 169.29
N TYR A 128 -138.68 179.76 170.03
CA TYR A 128 -139.45 181.02 169.55
C TYR A 128 -139.06 182.55 169.87
N GLN A 129 -139.71 183.50 169.12
CA GLN A 129 -139.76 185.01 169.15
C GLN A 129 -138.55 185.75 168.50
N LYS A 130 -138.63 186.57 167.42
CA LYS A 130 -139.61 187.65 167.12
C LYS A 130 -139.95 187.86 165.61
N ILE A 131 -140.20 186.78 164.88
CA ILE A 131 -141.14 186.70 163.71
C ILE A 131 -140.89 187.48 162.40
N ILE A 132 -140.18 188.62 162.34
CA ILE A 132 -140.13 189.46 161.11
C ILE A 132 -139.14 188.97 160.03
N ASP A 133 -138.01 188.37 160.40
CA ASP A 133 -136.98 187.92 159.43
C ASP A 133 -137.12 186.45 158.95
N GLY A 134 -138.16 185.75 159.41
CA GLY A 134 -138.23 184.27 159.39
C GLY A 134 -138.49 183.57 158.06
N MET A 135 -138.71 184.28 156.94
CA MET A 135 -139.10 183.65 155.67
C MET A 135 -137.96 183.34 154.69
N LYS A 136 -136.76 183.93 154.85
CA LYS A 136 -135.74 183.89 153.79
C LYS A 136 -134.97 182.55 153.69
N GLN A 137 -134.70 181.89 154.81
CA GLN A 137 -133.81 180.71 154.86
C GLN A 137 -134.44 179.38 154.40
N LYS A 138 -135.76 179.30 154.19
CA LYS A 138 -136.41 178.03 153.80
C LYS A 138 -136.38 177.71 152.30
N LEU A 139 -135.98 178.67 151.45
CA LEU A 139 -135.97 178.48 149.99
C LEU A 139 -134.70 177.76 149.48
N GLU A 140 -133.58 177.89 150.17
CA GLU A 140 -132.28 177.37 149.69
C GLU A 140 -132.11 175.86 149.95
N ALA A 141 -132.65 175.33 151.05
CA ALA A 141 -132.52 173.92 151.41
C ALA A 141 -133.14 172.95 150.38
N ALA A 142 -134.32 173.29 149.83
CA ALA A 142 -135.05 172.43 148.90
C ALA A 142 -134.37 172.26 147.53
N ASN A 143 -133.47 173.17 147.15
CA ASN A 143 -132.75 173.09 145.86
C ASN A 143 -131.59 172.08 145.88
N LEU A 144 -131.12 171.63 147.05
CA LEU A 144 -130.01 170.69 147.15
C LEU A 144 -130.43 169.25 146.82
N GLU A 145 -131.60 168.81 147.28
CA GLU A 145 -132.07 167.42 147.14
C GLU A 145 -132.48 167.06 145.70
N LEU A 146 -133.01 168.02 144.93
CA LEU A 146 -133.39 167.81 143.53
C LEU A 146 -132.19 167.58 142.60
N ALA A 147 -130.99 168.04 142.97
CA ALA A 147 -129.77 167.80 142.19
C ALA A 147 -129.30 166.34 142.32
N GLU A 148 -129.35 165.76 143.52
CA GLU A 148 -128.72 164.46 143.80
C GLU A 148 -129.45 163.27 143.15
N LEU A 149 -130.79 163.32 143.07
CA LEU A 149 -131.58 162.30 142.37
C LEU A 149 -131.32 162.31 140.85
N LYS A 150 -131.10 163.49 140.25
CA LYS A 150 -130.82 163.62 138.81
C LYS A 150 -129.49 162.96 138.42
N SER A 151 -128.50 162.99 139.31
CA SER A 151 -127.19 162.35 139.11
C SER A 151 -127.20 160.81 139.15
N LYS A 152 -128.23 160.19 139.74
CA LYS A 152 -128.32 158.72 139.85
C LYS A 152 -128.97 158.09 138.60
N LEU A 153 -129.83 158.82 137.90
CA LEU A 153 -130.51 158.32 136.71
C LEU A 153 -129.55 158.12 135.51
N THR A 154 -128.57 159.03 135.34
CA THR A 154 -127.63 158.98 134.21
C THR A 154 -126.72 157.75 134.25
N ALA A 155 -126.13 157.44 135.40
CA ALA A 155 -125.22 156.30 135.57
C ALA A 155 -125.86 154.95 135.18
N THR A 156 -127.15 154.76 135.49
CA THR A 156 -127.89 153.53 135.12
C THR A 156 -128.17 153.36 133.63
N GLY A 157 -128.01 154.43 132.83
CA GLY A 157 -128.03 154.34 131.36
C GLY A 157 -126.73 153.77 130.81
N GLU A 158 -125.59 154.19 131.36
CA GLU A 158 -124.25 153.89 130.86
C GLU A 158 -123.88 152.40 131.07
N GLU A 159 -124.19 151.81 132.23
CA GLU A 159 -123.98 150.36 132.48
C GLU A 159 -124.78 149.47 131.52
N LYS A 160 -126.01 149.88 131.18
CA LYS A 160 -126.90 149.12 130.29
C LYS A 160 -126.35 149.06 128.87
N ASP A 161 -125.85 150.17 128.34
CA ASP A 161 -125.32 150.21 126.98
C ASP A 161 -123.93 149.55 126.89
N ALA A 162 -123.13 149.56 127.98
CA ALA A 162 -121.90 148.77 128.06
C ALA A 162 -122.15 147.26 127.92
N LEU A 163 -123.07 146.69 128.70
CA LEU A 163 -123.44 145.26 128.64
C LEU A 163 -123.99 144.85 127.26
N LYS A 164 -124.67 145.76 126.55
CA LYS A 164 -125.18 145.52 125.20
C LYS A 164 -124.05 145.37 124.18
N MET A 165 -123.01 146.21 124.27
CA MET A 165 -121.83 146.14 123.41
C MET A 165 -120.98 144.88 123.72
N GLU A 166 -120.88 144.50 124.99
CA GLU A 166 -120.22 143.26 125.40
C GLU A 166 -120.93 142.01 124.85
N HIS A 167 -122.28 141.96 124.91
CA HIS A 167 -123.04 140.87 124.30
C HIS A 167 -122.86 140.78 122.77
N GLN A 168 -122.83 141.92 122.06
CA GLN A 168 -122.52 141.92 120.62
C GLN A 168 -121.10 141.40 120.34
N THR A 169 -120.12 141.76 121.18
CA THR A 169 -118.73 141.28 121.08
C THR A 169 -118.63 139.77 121.30
N ALA A 170 -119.36 139.23 122.28
CA ALA A 170 -119.44 137.79 122.52
C ALA A 170 -120.10 137.04 121.36
N MET A 171 -121.15 137.60 120.74
CA MET A 171 -121.82 137.02 119.58
C MET A 171 -120.96 137.05 118.30
N ILE A 172 -120.04 138.00 118.17
CA ILE A 172 -119.02 138.00 117.10
C ILE A 172 -118.02 136.87 117.34
N LYS A 173 -117.40 136.82 118.53
CA LYS A 173 -116.42 135.77 118.89
C LYS A 173 -116.98 134.35 118.79
N LYS A 174 -118.25 134.16 119.15
CA LYS A 174 -118.93 132.88 118.95
C LYS A 174 -119.02 132.49 117.47
N ARG A 175 -119.38 133.43 116.60
CA ARG A 175 -119.51 133.19 115.15
C ARG A 175 -118.14 132.89 114.50
N GLU A 176 -117.10 133.59 114.95
CA GLU A 176 -115.70 133.32 114.56
C GLU A 176 -115.27 131.89 114.99
N ALA A 177 -115.58 131.47 116.22
CA ALA A 177 -115.30 130.12 116.69
C ALA A 177 -116.07 129.04 115.90
N GLU A 178 -117.35 129.26 115.58
CA GLU A 178 -118.16 128.38 114.72
C GLU A 178 -117.60 128.27 113.29
N GLU A 179 -116.94 129.31 112.79
CA GLU A 179 -116.25 129.33 111.49
C GLU A 179 -114.89 128.61 111.53
N ILE A 180 -114.11 128.80 112.59
CA ILE A 180 -112.86 128.04 112.82
C ILE A 180 -113.16 126.54 112.93
N ILE A 181 -114.20 126.14 113.66
CA ILE A 181 -114.64 124.74 113.77
C ILE A 181 -115.04 124.17 112.39
N ARG A 182 -115.71 124.98 111.55
CA ARG A 182 -116.09 124.58 110.18
C ARG A 182 -114.86 124.36 109.30
N ASN A 183 -113.87 125.24 109.38
CA ASN A 183 -112.63 125.17 108.61
C ASN A 183 -111.76 123.99 109.06
N LEU A 184 -111.59 123.77 110.37
CA LEU A 184 -110.90 122.60 110.92
C LEU A 184 -111.58 121.29 110.50
N LYS A 185 -112.91 121.25 110.47
CA LYS A 185 -113.64 120.07 110.00
C LYS A 185 -113.43 119.80 108.51
N LEU A 186 -113.39 120.83 107.67
CA LEU A 186 -113.03 120.68 106.26
C LEU A 186 -111.59 120.17 106.09
N GLU A 187 -110.64 120.67 106.87
CA GLU A 187 -109.24 120.21 106.81
C GLU A 187 -109.06 118.77 107.31
N VAL A 188 -109.88 118.32 108.26
CA VAL A 188 -109.95 116.91 108.69
C VAL A 188 -110.51 116.00 107.59
N GLU A 189 -111.47 116.45 106.76
CA GLU A 189 -111.89 115.64 105.60
C GLU A 189 -110.83 115.70 104.47
N ARG A 190 -110.22 116.84 104.20
CA ARG A 190 -109.10 116.96 103.22
C ARG A 190 -107.92 116.07 103.58
N SER A 191 -107.56 115.98 104.86
CA SER A 191 -106.45 115.12 105.31
C SER A 191 -106.79 113.62 105.24
N LYS A 192 -108.07 113.22 105.27
CA LYS A 192 -108.49 111.86 104.90
C LYS A 192 -108.41 111.63 103.40
N GLU A 193 -108.86 112.58 102.58
CA GLU A 193 -108.76 112.49 101.11
C GLU A 193 -107.29 112.38 100.67
N THR A 194 -106.37 113.14 101.25
CA THR A 194 -104.94 113.01 100.97
C THR A 194 -104.34 111.73 101.55
N SER A 195 -104.80 111.24 102.72
CA SER A 195 -104.39 109.94 103.26
C SER A 195 -104.77 108.79 102.32
N ILE A 196 -106.01 108.79 101.80
CA ILE A 196 -106.49 107.79 100.82
C ILE A 196 -105.71 107.91 99.51
N HIS A 197 -105.35 109.13 99.08
CA HIS A 197 -104.50 109.33 97.91
C HIS A 197 -103.07 108.80 98.12
N VAL A 198 -102.49 109.00 99.30
CA VAL A 198 -101.16 108.47 99.66
C VAL A 198 -101.20 106.94 99.77
N GLU A 199 -102.25 106.35 100.33
CA GLU A 199 -102.46 104.90 100.37
C GLU A 199 -102.58 104.31 98.95
N GLY A 200 -103.41 104.91 98.09
CA GLY A 200 -103.52 104.52 96.69
C GLY A 200 -102.27 104.77 95.84
N LEU A 201 -101.41 105.72 96.21
CA LEU A 201 -100.06 105.89 95.63
C LEU A 201 -99.08 104.85 96.16
N MET A 202 -99.16 104.47 97.44
CA MET A 202 -98.33 103.43 98.03
C MET A 202 -98.62 102.07 97.39
N ASP A 203 -99.89 101.75 97.13
CA ASP A 203 -100.27 100.55 96.37
C ASP A 203 -99.75 100.58 94.93
N GLN A 204 -99.77 101.73 94.26
CA GLN A 204 -99.13 101.89 92.94
C GLN A 204 -97.62 101.68 93.01
N VAL A 205 -96.93 102.20 94.04
CA VAL A 205 -95.49 101.97 94.25
C VAL A 205 -95.21 100.49 94.53
N ASN A 206 -96.00 99.83 95.36
CA ASN A 206 -95.88 98.39 95.65
C ASN A 206 -96.07 97.54 94.38
N VAL A 207 -97.09 97.85 93.56
CA VAL A 207 -97.33 97.16 92.28
C VAL A 207 -96.20 97.42 91.28
N LEU A 208 -95.72 98.65 91.16
CA LEU A 208 -94.57 99.00 90.31
C LEU A 208 -93.28 98.32 90.79
N GLN A 209 -93.07 98.17 92.10
CA GLN A 209 -91.92 97.46 92.64
C GLN A 209 -92.00 95.96 92.37
N GLN A 210 -93.17 95.31 92.54
CA GLN A 210 -93.37 93.92 92.13
C GLN A 210 -93.20 93.73 90.61
N GLN A 211 -93.61 94.71 89.79
CA GLN A 211 -93.34 94.70 88.35
C GLN A 211 -91.84 94.85 88.04
N LEU A 212 -91.11 95.69 88.78
CA LEU A 212 -89.65 95.80 88.64
C LEU A 212 -88.92 94.52 89.08
N GLU A 213 -89.33 93.89 90.18
CA GLU A 213 -88.75 92.64 90.67
C GLU A 213 -89.03 91.46 89.71
N THR A 214 -90.25 91.34 89.19
CA THR A 214 -90.59 90.33 88.17
C THR A 214 -89.88 90.58 86.83
N LEU A 215 -89.77 91.83 86.36
CA LEU A 215 -88.96 92.19 85.20
C LEU A 215 -87.46 91.92 85.44
N HIS A 216 -86.95 92.12 86.65
CA HIS A 216 -85.56 91.81 86.99
C HIS A 216 -85.32 90.29 86.99
N SER A 217 -86.25 89.50 87.52
CA SER A 217 -86.21 88.04 87.45
C SER A 217 -86.24 87.54 86.00
N GLN A 218 -87.13 88.07 85.17
CA GLN A 218 -87.21 87.74 83.74
C GLN A 218 -85.92 88.14 83.00
N LYS A 219 -85.35 89.32 83.31
CA LYS A 219 -84.07 89.76 82.74
C LYS A 219 -82.90 88.86 83.16
N ALA A 220 -82.87 88.42 84.42
CA ALA A 220 -81.85 87.48 84.91
C ALA A 220 -81.98 86.11 84.24
N GLU A 221 -83.20 85.58 84.12
CA GLU A 221 -83.47 84.30 83.44
C GLU A 221 -83.09 84.37 81.94
N LEU A 222 -83.51 85.43 81.23
CA LEU A 222 -83.09 85.66 79.84
C LEU A 222 -81.58 85.85 79.70
N GLY A 223 -80.92 86.47 80.70
CA GLY A 223 -79.46 86.57 80.77
C GLY A 223 -78.79 85.19 80.82
N VAL A 224 -79.23 84.32 81.74
CA VAL A 224 -78.72 82.93 81.85
C VAL A 224 -79.04 82.10 80.61
N GLN A 225 -80.22 82.28 79.99
CA GLN A 225 -80.56 81.62 78.72
C GLN A 225 -79.65 82.10 77.57
N LEU A 226 -79.35 83.39 77.47
CA LEU A 226 -78.42 83.95 76.49
C LEU A 226 -76.97 83.50 76.73
N GLU A 227 -76.52 83.45 77.99
CA GLU A 227 -75.19 82.95 78.36
C GLU A 227 -75.06 81.46 77.99
N LYS A 228 -76.04 80.62 78.34
CA LYS A 228 -76.08 79.22 77.92
C LYS A 228 -76.05 79.07 76.39
N LYS A 229 -76.83 79.89 75.66
CA LYS A 229 -76.82 79.86 74.18
C LYS A 229 -75.50 80.36 73.60
N THR A 230 -74.80 81.27 74.28
CA THR A 230 -73.46 81.73 73.88
C THR A 230 -72.41 80.63 74.08
N LEU A 231 -72.51 79.85 75.16
CA LEU A 231 -71.69 78.67 75.40
C LEU A 231 -71.97 77.56 74.36
N GLU A 232 -73.24 77.22 74.12
CA GLU A 232 -73.63 76.26 73.06
C GLU A 232 -73.09 76.69 71.68
N ILE A 233 -73.20 77.97 71.31
CA ILE A 233 -72.63 78.52 70.07
C ILE A 233 -71.10 78.40 70.05
N SER A 234 -70.42 78.63 71.18
CA SER A 234 -68.96 78.51 71.29
C SER A 234 -68.50 77.05 71.12
N GLU A 235 -69.23 76.10 71.70
CA GLU A 235 -68.99 74.66 71.49
C GLU A 235 -69.18 74.26 70.02
N TYR A 236 -70.24 74.74 69.36
CA TYR A 236 -70.44 74.49 67.93
C TYR A 236 -69.36 75.15 67.06
N LEU A 237 -68.87 76.34 67.40
CA LEU A 237 -67.77 77.00 66.68
C LEU A 237 -66.47 76.19 66.79
N ILE A 238 -66.14 75.66 67.98
CA ILE A 238 -64.97 74.79 68.17
C ILE A 238 -65.14 73.49 67.38
N GLN A 239 -66.34 72.87 67.37
CA GLN A 239 -66.62 71.68 66.57
C GLN A 239 -66.47 71.95 65.06
N ILE A 240 -66.96 73.10 64.56
CA ILE A 240 -66.84 73.50 63.16
C ILE A 240 -65.38 73.71 62.77
N GLU A 241 -64.57 74.36 63.61
CA GLU A 241 -63.14 74.59 63.31
C GLU A 241 -62.34 73.28 63.37
N ASN A 242 -62.57 72.42 64.36
CA ASN A 242 -61.96 71.08 64.43
C ASN A 242 -62.31 70.22 63.20
N LEU A 243 -63.58 70.22 62.76
CA LEU A 243 -64.01 69.51 61.55
C LEU A 243 -63.39 70.10 60.28
N LYS A 244 -63.15 71.42 60.26
CA LYS A 244 -62.47 72.12 59.16
C LYS A 244 -60.97 71.78 59.10
N GLU A 245 -60.29 71.66 60.24
CA GLU A 245 -58.92 71.13 60.31
C GLU A 245 -58.85 69.64 59.93
N GLU A 246 -59.84 68.83 60.32
CA GLU A 246 -59.95 67.43 59.91
C GLU A 246 -60.19 67.28 58.39
N ILE A 247 -61.01 68.15 57.80
CA ILE A 247 -61.22 68.19 56.34
C ILE A 247 -59.93 68.64 55.62
N LEU A 248 -59.22 69.64 56.12
CA LEU A 248 -57.97 70.12 55.52
C LEU A 248 -56.86 69.05 55.57
N SER A 249 -56.68 68.40 56.72
CA SER A 249 -55.71 67.30 56.86
C SER A 249 -56.07 66.10 55.97
N LYS A 250 -57.33 65.64 55.96
CA LYS A 250 -57.76 64.58 55.03
C LYS A 250 -57.62 64.96 53.55
N THR A 251 -57.79 66.23 53.20
CA THR A 251 -57.58 66.72 51.82
C THR A 251 -56.09 66.68 51.46
N ALA A 252 -55.20 67.06 52.38
CA ALA A 252 -53.75 66.96 52.17
C ALA A 252 -53.28 65.50 52.08
N ASP A 253 -53.80 64.61 52.91
CA ASP A 253 -53.54 63.17 52.83
C ASP A 253 -54.07 62.56 51.52
N GLN A 254 -55.27 62.95 51.07
CA GLN A 254 -55.80 62.52 49.77
C GLN A 254 -54.92 62.99 48.61
N GLN A 255 -54.39 64.22 48.66
CA GLN A 255 -53.44 64.72 47.65
C GLN A 255 -52.12 63.95 47.67
N ARG A 256 -51.57 63.66 48.86
CA ARG A 256 -50.37 62.84 49.03
C ARG A 256 -50.55 61.43 48.47
N VAL A 257 -51.62 60.73 48.86
CA VAL A 257 -51.92 59.37 48.38
C VAL A 257 -52.20 59.35 46.87
N GLN A 258 -52.80 60.39 46.30
CA GLN A 258 -53.00 60.50 44.86
C GLN A 258 -51.65 60.70 44.11
N ALA A 259 -50.72 61.50 44.64
CA ALA A 259 -49.38 61.68 44.07
C ALA A 259 -48.51 60.40 44.21
N GLU A 260 -48.58 59.72 45.36
CA GLU A 260 -47.93 58.41 45.57
C GLU A 260 -48.47 57.37 44.56
N LYS A 261 -49.79 57.33 44.37
CA LYS A 261 -50.45 56.49 43.35
C LYS A 261 -50.03 56.85 41.92
N GLU A 262 -49.94 58.13 41.58
CA GLU A 262 -49.50 58.59 40.25
C GLU A 262 -48.06 58.11 39.97
N SER A 263 -47.14 58.29 40.91
CA SER A 263 -45.77 57.78 40.80
C SER A 263 -45.71 56.25 40.71
N CYS A 264 -46.54 55.52 41.47
CA CYS A 264 -46.66 54.07 41.30
C CYS A 264 -47.20 53.68 39.91
N THR A 265 -48.11 54.44 39.31
CA THR A 265 -48.57 54.16 37.94
C THR A 265 -47.51 54.46 36.88
N GLU A 266 -46.65 55.47 37.09
CA GLU A 266 -45.48 55.70 36.22
C GLU A 266 -44.51 54.52 36.30
N GLN A 267 -44.14 54.07 37.50
CA GLN A 267 -43.28 52.89 37.70
C GLN A 267 -43.86 51.61 37.08
N ILE A 268 -45.18 51.39 37.19
CA ILE A 268 -45.85 50.25 36.56
C ILE A 268 -45.78 50.35 35.03
N ASN A 269 -45.98 51.53 34.44
CA ASN A 269 -45.88 51.72 32.99
C ASN A 269 -44.45 51.49 32.48
N ASP A 270 -43.43 51.99 33.19
CA ASP A 270 -42.03 51.80 32.84
C ASP A 270 -41.63 50.32 32.91
N LEU A 271 -42.04 49.60 33.97
CA LEU A 271 -41.84 48.16 34.09
C LEU A 271 -42.62 47.37 33.02
N GLU A 272 -43.82 47.80 32.62
CA GLU A 272 -44.55 47.16 31.53
C GLU A 272 -43.86 47.36 30.16
N LEU A 273 -43.19 48.50 29.96
CA LEU A 273 -42.35 48.75 28.78
C LEU A 273 -41.06 47.91 28.81
N GLU A 274 -40.40 47.79 29.96
CA GLU A 274 -39.22 46.92 30.13
C GLU A 274 -39.57 45.45 29.90
N VAL A 275 -40.67 44.95 30.47
CA VAL A 275 -41.17 43.58 30.24
C VAL A 275 -41.50 43.34 28.77
N LYS A 276 -42.07 44.32 28.04
CA LYS A 276 -42.28 44.22 26.59
C LYS A 276 -40.97 44.17 25.82
N ALA A 277 -39.99 45.00 26.18
CA ALA A 277 -38.66 44.98 25.55
C ALA A 277 -37.95 43.64 25.75
N LEU A 278 -37.93 43.12 26.98
CA LEU A 278 -37.38 41.81 27.32
C LEU A 278 -38.16 40.66 26.65
N SER A 279 -39.48 40.77 26.52
CA SER A 279 -40.30 39.80 25.78
C SER A 279 -39.91 39.76 24.30
N ASN A 280 -39.73 40.92 23.66
CA ASN A 280 -39.32 41.01 22.26
C ASN A 280 -37.90 40.45 22.06
N GLN A 281 -36.96 40.81 22.95
CA GLN A 281 -35.60 40.26 22.93
C GLN A 281 -35.59 38.74 23.10
N ASN A 282 -36.44 38.19 23.98
CA ASN A 282 -36.60 36.74 24.13
C ASN A 282 -37.19 36.07 22.89
N THR A 283 -38.10 36.72 22.15
CA THR A 283 -38.56 36.19 20.86
C THR A 283 -37.48 36.24 19.79
N GLU A 284 -36.70 37.32 19.69
CA GLU A 284 -35.58 37.44 18.74
C GLU A 284 -34.48 36.39 19.01
N LEU A 285 -34.10 36.19 20.28
CA LEU A 285 -33.17 35.13 20.69
C LEU A 285 -33.75 33.73 20.44
N GLY A 286 -35.06 33.54 20.66
CA GLY A 286 -35.76 32.29 20.35
C GLY A 286 -35.76 31.96 18.86
N GLU A 287 -35.94 32.97 18.00
CA GLU A 287 -35.84 32.81 16.54
C GLU A 287 -34.40 32.51 16.09
N GLN A 288 -33.40 33.20 16.65
CA GLN A 288 -31.97 32.93 16.39
C GLN A 288 -31.59 31.50 16.77
N ILE A 289 -31.96 31.05 17.96
CA ILE A 289 -31.77 29.65 18.41
C ILE A 289 -32.52 28.68 17.47
N SER A 290 -33.73 29.04 17.01
CA SER A 290 -34.47 28.22 16.05
C SER A 290 -33.79 28.15 14.68
N THR A 291 -33.04 29.17 14.24
CA THR A 291 -32.23 29.10 13.01
C THR A 291 -30.95 28.30 13.22
N GLU A 292 -30.21 28.51 14.31
CA GLU A 292 -28.98 27.75 14.61
C GLU A 292 -29.25 26.24 14.76
N ILE A 293 -30.39 25.86 15.36
CA ILE A 293 -30.81 24.46 15.45
C ILE A 293 -30.99 23.85 14.05
N LYS A 294 -31.67 24.53 13.12
CA LYS A 294 -31.88 24.03 11.74
C LYS A 294 -30.59 23.95 10.95
N GLU A 295 -29.69 24.92 11.10
CA GLU A 295 -28.36 24.87 10.47
C GLU A 295 -27.53 23.69 11.02
N LYS A 296 -27.58 23.46 12.33
CA LYS A 296 -26.94 22.31 12.98
C LYS A 296 -27.55 20.97 12.56
N GLU A 297 -28.85 20.90 12.34
CA GLU A 297 -29.53 19.71 11.80
C GLU A 297 -29.03 19.40 10.38
N LEU A 298 -29.01 20.40 9.49
CA LEU A 298 -28.50 20.26 8.11
C LEU A 298 -27.01 19.86 8.06
N LEU A 299 -26.18 20.45 8.93
CA LEU A 299 -24.76 20.07 9.08
C LEU A 299 -24.62 18.65 9.64
N GLY A 300 -25.54 18.20 10.49
CA GLY A 300 -25.62 16.81 10.96
C GLY A 300 -25.94 15.84 9.83
N GLU A 301 -26.93 16.16 8.98
CA GLU A 301 -27.26 15.37 7.79
C GLU A 301 -26.11 15.33 6.77
N GLU A 302 -25.34 16.41 6.63
CA GLU A 302 -24.14 16.40 5.78
C GLU A 302 -23.01 15.56 6.38
N MET A 303 -22.78 15.66 7.69
CA MET A 303 -21.80 14.82 8.39
C MET A 303 -22.11 13.33 8.23
N VAL A 304 -23.38 12.92 8.34
CA VAL A 304 -23.80 11.52 8.12
C VAL A 304 -23.56 11.09 6.68
N ARG A 305 -23.98 11.87 5.68
CA ARG A 305 -23.73 11.58 4.25
C ARG A 305 -22.24 11.49 3.92
N LEU A 306 -21.39 12.28 4.58
CA LEU A 306 -19.93 12.20 4.44
C LEU A 306 -19.36 10.93 5.11
N GLN A 307 -19.87 10.52 6.27
CA GLN A 307 -19.49 9.27 6.93
C GLN A 307 -19.88 8.03 6.09
N GLU A 308 -21.09 8.00 5.53
CA GLU A 308 -21.53 6.95 4.60
C GLU A 308 -20.59 6.84 3.40
N LYS A 309 -20.21 7.97 2.81
CA LYS A 309 -19.28 8.03 1.67
C LYS A 309 -17.85 7.63 2.04
N ILE A 310 -17.40 7.90 3.27
CA ILE A 310 -16.12 7.41 3.78
C ILE A 310 -16.14 5.88 3.91
N LEU A 311 -17.21 5.30 4.48
CA LEU A 311 -17.36 3.85 4.60
C LEU A 311 -17.41 3.14 3.22
N GLU A 312 -18.05 3.75 2.22
CA GLU A 312 -18.03 3.22 0.84
C GLU A 312 -16.61 3.27 0.23
N LEU A 313 -15.86 4.36 0.44
CA LEU A 313 -14.47 4.47 0.00
C LEU A 313 -13.55 3.48 0.73
N GLU A 314 -13.74 3.26 2.04
CA GLU A 314 -12.99 2.26 2.82
C GLU A 314 -13.28 0.83 2.32
N LYS A 315 -14.53 0.52 1.97
CA LYS A 315 -14.90 -0.76 1.37
C LYS A 315 -14.22 -0.96 0.01
N THR A 316 -14.29 0.01 -0.90
CA THR A 316 -13.61 -0.10 -2.21
C THR A 316 -12.09 -0.15 -2.09
N ARG A 317 -11.52 0.47 -1.05
CA ARG A 317 -10.10 0.30 -0.70
C ARG A 317 -9.79 -1.12 -0.25
N ALA A 318 -10.56 -1.71 0.67
CA ALA A 318 -10.34 -3.08 1.12
C ALA A 318 -10.43 -4.10 -0.04
N GLU A 319 -11.36 -3.87 -0.99
CA GLU A 319 -11.48 -4.66 -2.22
C GLU A 319 -10.23 -4.53 -3.12
N ARG A 320 -9.67 -3.32 -3.24
CA ARG A 320 -8.40 -3.06 -3.97
C ARG A 320 -7.17 -3.64 -3.28
N ASP A 321 -7.11 -3.57 -1.94
CA ASP A 321 -5.99 -4.10 -1.16
C ASP A 321 -5.96 -5.64 -1.24
N LEU A 322 -7.13 -6.29 -1.36
CA LEU A 322 -7.26 -7.72 -1.69
C LEU A 322 -6.85 -8.04 -3.14
N GLU A 323 -7.30 -7.25 -4.13
CA GLU A 323 -6.90 -7.40 -5.54
C GLU A 323 -5.38 -7.27 -5.71
N PHE A 324 -4.77 -6.27 -5.06
CA PHE A 324 -3.33 -6.07 -5.05
C PHE A 324 -2.58 -7.25 -4.42
N SER A 325 -3.08 -7.79 -3.30
CA SER A 325 -2.50 -8.97 -2.65
C SER A 325 -2.49 -10.19 -3.58
N PHE A 326 -3.59 -10.44 -4.30
CA PHE A 326 -3.69 -11.52 -5.29
C PHE A 326 -2.76 -11.30 -6.51
N LEU A 327 -2.64 -10.06 -6.98
CA LEU A 327 -1.69 -9.73 -8.06
C LEU A 327 -0.23 -9.87 -7.61
N GLN A 328 0.09 -9.54 -6.36
CA GLN A 328 1.42 -9.71 -5.77
C GLN A 328 1.78 -11.19 -5.59
N GLU A 329 0.84 -12.03 -5.13
CA GLU A 329 1.00 -13.48 -5.08
C GLU A 329 1.28 -14.06 -6.48
N ARG A 330 0.48 -13.67 -7.48
CA ARG A 330 0.70 -14.05 -8.89
C ARG A 330 2.05 -13.59 -9.43
N HIS A 331 2.51 -12.41 -9.07
CA HIS A 331 3.82 -11.89 -9.48
C HIS A 331 4.94 -12.75 -8.88
N SER A 332 4.90 -12.99 -7.57
CA SER A 332 5.91 -13.82 -6.89
C SER A 332 5.90 -15.26 -7.41
N ALA A 333 4.73 -15.85 -7.69
CA ALA A 333 4.63 -17.16 -8.33
C ALA A 333 5.32 -17.19 -9.71
N GLY A 334 5.11 -16.15 -10.54
CA GLY A 334 5.76 -16.01 -11.85
C GLY A 334 7.27 -15.76 -11.76
N GLU A 335 7.74 -14.99 -10.78
CA GLU A 335 9.17 -14.79 -10.49
C GLU A 335 9.83 -16.09 -10.05
N ASN A 336 9.18 -16.85 -9.17
CA ASN A 336 9.66 -18.16 -8.71
C ASN A 336 9.70 -19.18 -9.86
N GLU A 337 8.68 -19.20 -10.74
CA GLU A 337 8.69 -20.06 -11.94
C GLU A 337 9.80 -19.66 -12.92
N ALA A 338 9.94 -18.37 -13.23
CA ALA A 338 11.01 -17.88 -14.10
C ALA A 338 12.40 -18.14 -13.52
N SER A 339 12.57 -18.00 -12.20
CA SER A 339 13.81 -18.34 -11.49
C SER A 339 14.14 -19.83 -11.60
N ALA A 340 13.15 -20.72 -11.43
CA ALA A 340 13.30 -22.16 -11.61
C ALA A 340 13.65 -22.54 -13.06
N GLN A 341 13.03 -21.89 -14.06
CA GLN A 341 13.38 -22.06 -15.48
C GLN A 341 14.81 -21.59 -15.77
N ILE A 342 15.23 -20.45 -15.21
CA ILE A 342 16.62 -19.95 -15.32
C ILE A 342 17.62 -20.91 -14.67
N MET A 343 17.31 -21.47 -13.49
CA MET A 343 18.14 -22.51 -12.86
C MET A 343 18.30 -23.74 -13.75
N ALA A 344 17.20 -24.30 -14.26
CA ALA A 344 17.24 -25.48 -15.13
C ALA A 344 18.01 -25.24 -16.44
N LEU A 345 17.88 -24.06 -17.04
CA LEU A 345 18.67 -23.66 -18.21
C LEU A 345 20.15 -23.44 -17.88
N THR A 346 20.46 -22.93 -16.69
CA THR A 346 21.85 -22.74 -16.21
C THR A 346 22.53 -24.09 -15.93
N GLU A 347 21.81 -25.04 -15.35
CA GLU A 347 22.29 -26.41 -15.12
C GLU A 347 22.51 -27.16 -16.45
N LEU A 348 21.57 -27.04 -17.41
CA LEU A 348 21.75 -27.56 -18.76
C LEU A 348 22.97 -26.95 -19.47
N ALA A 349 23.18 -25.63 -19.36
CA ALA A 349 24.35 -24.96 -19.92
C ALA A 349 25.66 -25.42 -19.26
N SER A 350 25.66 -25.64 -17.94
CA SER A 350 26.81 -26.19 -17.21
C SER A 350 27.15 -27.61 -17.66
N ASN A 351 26.13 -28.46 -17.84
CA ASN A 351 26.32 -29.84 -18.32
C ASN A 351 26.86 -29.87 -19.76
N LEU A 352 26.30 -29.08 -20.67
CA LEU A 352 26.78 -28.95 -22.05
C LEU A 352 28.20 -28.36 -22.13
N GLN A 353 28.55 -27.43 -21.24
CA GLN A 353 29.92 -26.91 -21.13
C GLN A 353 30.90 -28.01 -20.67
N GLN A 354 30.50 -28.82 -19.69
CA GLN A 354 31.30 -29.95 -19.22
C GLN A 354 31.48 -31.04 -20.29
N GLU A 355 30.43 -31.34 -21.08
CA GLU A 355 30.52 -32.23 -22.25
C GLU A 355 31.46 -31.67 -23.32
N LEU A 356 31.35 -30.37 -23.64
CA LEU A 356 32.23 -29.69 -24.60
C LEU A 356 33.71 -29.74 -24.17
N ASP A 357 34.01 -29.47 -22.89
CA ASP A 357 35.38 -29.53 -22.39
C ASP A 357 35.90 -30.98 -22.33
N SER A 358 35.05 -31.96 -21.99
CA SER A 358 35.38 -33.39 -22.06
C SER A 358 35.76 -33.81 -23.49
N LEU A 359 34.87 -33.55 -24.47
CA LEU A 359 35.12 -33.82 -25.89
C LEU A 359 36.36 -33.08 -26.42
N ARG A 360 36.65 -31.89 -25.88
CA ARG A 360 37.86 -31.13 -26.22
C ARG A 360 39.13 -31.78 -25.67
N THR A 361 39.10 -32.37 -24.48
CA THR A 361 40.23 -33.18 -23.97
C THR A 361 40.42 -34.47 -24.76
N GLU A 362 39.35 -35.19 -25.09
CA GLU A 362 39.40 -36.41 -25.92
C GLU A 362 39.95 -36.11 -27.33
N LYS A 363 39.50 -35.02 -27.96
CA LYS A 363 40.04 -34.54 -29.24
C LYS A 363 41.55 -34.27 -29.15
N ASN A 364 42.00 -33.58 -28.10
CA ASN A 364 43.43 -33.26 -27.94
C ASN A 364 44.26 -34.55 -27.70
N GLN A 365 43.72 -35.51 -26.96
CA GLN A 365 44.37 -36.79 -26.69
C GLN A 365 44.47 -37.66 -27.95
N THR A 366 43.38 -37.81 -28.71
CA THR A 366 43.35 -38.56 -29.98
C THR A 366 44.21 -37.90 -31.06
N GLN A 367 44.23 -36.57 -31.14
CA GLN A 367 45.16 -35.86 -32.03
C GLN A 367 46.62 -36.10 -31.64
N SER A 368 46.97 -36.11 -30.34
CA SER A 368 48.33 -36.44 -29.89
C SER A 368 48.71 -37.90 -30.15
N GLN A 369 47.76 -38.84 -30.12
CA GLN A 369 48.00 -40.23 -30.55
C GLN A 369 48.30 -40.29 -32.05
N PHE A 370 47.47 -39.63 -32.88
CA PHE A 370 47.69 -39.58 -34.33
C PHE A 370 49.02 -38.92 -34.73
N GLU A 371 49.44 -37.87 -34.04
CA GLU A 371 50.73 -37.21 -34.27
C GLU A 371 51.93 -38.13 -33.93
N LYS A 372 51.82 -38.93 -32.85
CA LYS A 372 52.82 -39.97 -32.50
C LYS A 372 52.85 -41.12 -33.50
N GLU A 373 51.69 -41.64 -33.90
CA GLU A 373 51.61 -42.70 -34.91
C GLU A 373 52.21 -42.24 -36.25
N ARG A 374 51.90 -41.00 -36.67
CA ARG A 374 52.50 -40.36 -37.84
C ARG A 374 54.03 -40.26 -37.74
N GLU A 375 54.56 -39.90 -36.57
CA GLU A 375 56.00 -39.85 -36.32
C GLU A 375 56.64 -41.24 -36.35
N GLU A 376 56.05 -42.24 -35.69
CA GLU A 376 56.49 -43.63 -35.81
C GLU A 376 56.44 -44.15 -37.26
N PHE A 377 55.41 -43.81 -38.03
CA PHE A 377 55.33 -44.16 -39.45
C PHE A 377 56.42 -43.46 -40.28
N SER A 378 56.76 -42.21 -39.95
CA SER A 378 57.88 -41.50 -40.57
C SER A 378 59.22 -42.17 -40.25
N GLU A 379 59.47 -42.59 -39.01
CA GLU A 379 60.67 -43.34 -38.63
C GLU A 379 60.74 -44.70 -39.33
N LYS A 380 59.62 -45.45 -39.38
CA LYS A 380 59.50 -46.72 -40.10
C LYS A 380 59.79 -46.54 -41.60
N LEU A 381 59.29 -45.46 -42.21
CA LEU A 381 59.55 -45.12 -43.60
C LEU A 381 61.04 -44.81 -43.86
N ILE A 382 61.66 -43.98 -43.02
CA ILE A 382 63.09 -43.65 -43.12
C ILE A 382 63.94 -44.92 -42.97
N LYS A 383 63.59 -45.81 -42.04
CA LYS A 383 64.27 -47.10 -41.87
C LYS A 383 64.15 -48.00 -43.09
N LEU A 384 62.97 -48.07 -43.71
CA LEU A 384 62.75 -48.85 -44.94
C LEU A 384 63.50 -48.25 -46.14
N GLU A 385 63.55 -46.92 -46.27
CA GLU A 385 64.30 -46.24 -47.34
C GLU A 385 65.82 -46.45 -47.17
N ASN A 386 66.32 -46.43 -45.94
CA ASN A 386 67.71 -46.81 -45.64
C ASN A 386 68.00 -48.27 -46.01
N GLN A 387 67.14 -49.22 -45.60
CA GLN A 387 67.30 -50.64 -45.98
C GLN A 387 67.23 -50.84 -47.50
N LYS A 388 66.38 -50.09 -48.20
CA LYS A 388 66.31 -50.04 -49.66
C LYS A 388 67.60 -49.49 -50.28
N SER A 389 68.22 -48.48 -49.68
CA SER A 389 69.55 -47.99 -50.07
C SER A 389 70.64 -49.04 -49.87
N ASP A 390 70.62 -49.77 -48.74
CA ASP A 390 71.57 -50.85 -48.46
C ASP A 390 71.42 -51.99 -49.49
N PHE A 391 70.20 -52.42 -49.79
CA PHE A 391 69.94 -53.44 -50.82
C PHE A 391 70.30 -52.94 -52.22
N MET A 392 70.05 -51.68 -52.57
CA MET A 392 70.51 -51.10 -53.84
C MET A 392 72.05 -51.10 -53.94
N SER A 393 72.76 -50.85 -52.84
CA SER A 393 74.22 -50.95 -52.80
C SER A 393 74.70 -52.40 -52.93
N GLN A 394 74.00 -53.37 -52.34
CA GLN A 394 74.31 -54.80 -52.49
C GLN A 394 74.05 -55.30 -53.92
N ILE A 395 72.97 -54.84 -54.56
CA ILE A 395 72.67 -55.14 -55.97
C ILE A 395 73.73 -54.53 -56.90
N ALA A 396 74.17 -53.29 -56.63
CA ALA A 396 75.25 -52.67 -57.40
C ALA A 396 76.60 -53.41 -57.24
N GLU A 397 76.93 -53.87 -56.02
CA GLU A 397 78.11 -54.70 -55.76
C GLU A 397 78.01 -56.06 -56.48
N GLN A 398 76.86 -56.74 -56.40
CA GLN A 398 76.61 -58.00 -57.08
C GLN A 398 76.66 -57.85 -58.61
N GLN A 399 76.14 -56.74 -59.17
CA GLN A 399 76.24 -56.46 -60.59
C GLN A 399 77.70 -56.26 -61.00
N ARG A 400 78.50 -55.50 -60.22
CA ARG A 400 79.94 -55.34 -60.51
C ARG A 400 80.67 -56.69 -60.47
N MET A 401 80.36 -57.55 -59.50
CA MET A 401 80.93 -58.91 -59.43
C MET A 401 80.52 -59.79 -60.63
N LEU A 402 79.28 -59.67 -61.12
CA LEU A 402 78.81 -60.38 -62.32
C LEU A 402 79.45 -59.83 -63.60
N ASP A 403 79.67 -58.52 -63.69
CA ASP A 403 80.38 -57.88 -64.79
C ASP A 403 81.86 -58.31 -64.80
N GLU A 404 82.50 -58.42 -63.62
CA GLU A 404 83.85 -58.97 -63.43
C GLU A 404 83.93 -60.46 -63.82
N GLU A 405 82.97 -61.30 -63.41
CA GLU A 405 82.88 -62.69 -63.88
C GLU A 405 82.62 -62.78 -65.39
N GLU A 406 81.83 -61.88 -65.97
CA GLU A 406 81.60 -61.91 -67.41
C GLU A 406 82.85 -61.48 -68.20
N GLU A 407 83.61 -60.48 -67.77
CA GLU A 407 84.91 -60.15 -68.38
C GLU A 407 85.92 -61.28 -68.21
N ALA A 408 85.95 -61.97 -67.06
CA ALA A 408 86.74 -63.19 -66.89
C ALA A 408 86.29 -64.31 -67.85
N ARG A 409 84.98 -64.48 -68.05
CA ARG A 409 84.38 -65.46 -68.98
C ARG A 409 84.65 -65.11 -70.45
N LYS A 410 84.60 -63.82 -70.83
CA LYS A 410 84.98 -63.31 -72.15
C LYS A 410 86.45 -63.60 -72.43
N LYS A 411 87.34 -63.32 -71.47
CA LYS A 411 88.77 -63.63 -71.53
C LYS A 411 89.04 -65.13 -71.69
N LEU A 412 88.42 -65.97 -70.85
CA LEU A 412 88.51 -67.44 -70.94
C LEU A 412 88.01 -67.98 -72.30
N ASN A 413 86.96 -67.39 -72.85
CA ASN A 413 86.42 -67.74 -74.16
C ASN A 413 87.38 -67.34 -75.30
N GLU A 414 88.10 -66.23 -75.19
CA GLU A 414 89.12 -65.84 -76.16
C GLU A 414 90.37 -66.73 -76.07
N GLU A 415 90.76 -67.14 -74.86
CA GLU A 415 91.79 -68.17 -74.63
C GLU A 415 91.36 -69.52 -75.24
N HIS A 416 90.09 -69.91 -75.10
CA HIS A 416 89.55 -71.10 -75.77
C HIS A 416 89.57 -70.98 -77.30
N LYS A 417 89.33 -69.80 -77.89
CA LYS A 417 89.51 -69.60 -79.35
C LYS A 417 90.96 -69.80 -79.79
N GLN A 418 91.94 -69.39 -78.98
CA GLN A 418 93.36 -69.61 -79.31
C GLN A 418 93.70 -71.10 -79.28
N VAL A 419 93.20 -71.85 -78.29
CA VAL A 419 93.36 -73.31 -78.21
C VAL A 419 92.66 -74.02 -79.37
N GLU A 420 91.45 -73.60 -79.76
CA GLU A 420 90.75 -74.12 -80.94
C GLU A 420 91.53 -73.81 -82.23
N GLY A 421 92.13 -72.62 -82.35
CA GLY A 421 93.02 -72.26 -83.45
C GLY A 421 94.21 -73.20 -83.57
N TRP A 422 94.93 -73.47 -82.47
CA TRP A 422 96.01 -74.45 -82.43
C TRP A 422 95.52 -75.87 -82.76
N PHE A 423 94.32 -76.26 -82.31
CA PHE A 423 93.73 -77.57 -82.62
C PHE A 423 93.45 -77.73 -84.13
N GLN A 424 92.88 -76.72 -84.78
CA GLN A 424 92.66 -76.73 -86.24
C GLN A 424 93.97 -76.71 -87.02
N GLU A 425 95.01 -76.01 -86.54
CA GLU A 425 96.35 -76.03 -87.14
C GLU A 425 97.01 -77.42 -87.02
N CYS A 426 96.92 -78.06 -85.84
CA CYS A 426 97.33 -79.46 -85.66
C CYS A 426 96.56 -80.41 -86.59
N LYS A 427 95.25 -80.24 -86.73
CA LYS A 427 94.40 -81.04 -87.63
C LYS A 427 94.82 -80.90 -89.10
N ALA A 428 95.07 -79.68 -89.57
CA ALA A 428 95.58 -79.44 -90.92
C ALA A 428 96.97 -80.07 -91.14
N SER A 429 97.83 -80.10 -90.11
CA SER A 429 99.14 -80.77 -90.20
C SER A 429 99.02 -82.29 -90.33
N LEU A 430 98.01 -82.91 -89.70
CA LEU A 430 97.71 -84.34 -89.80
C LEU A 430 97.22 -84.71 -91.21
N GLU A 431 96.29 -83.95 -91.77
CA GLU A 431 95.75 -84.13 -93.13
C GLU A 431 96.81 -83.96 -94.25
N VAL A 432 97.95 -83.34 -93.93
CA VAL A 432 99.14 -83.25 -94.82
C VAL A 432 100.09 -84.45 -94.64
N ALA A 433 100.12 -85.06 -93.45
CA ALA A 433 100.88 -86.28 -93.20
C ALA A 433 100.17 -87.51 -93.81
N GLU A 434 98.85 -87.63 -93.66
CA GLU A 434 98.05 -88.75 -94.18
C GLU A 434 98.16 -88.87 -95.71
N ARG A 435 97.98 -87.76 -96.45
CA ARG A 435 98.14 -87.77 -97.92
C ARG A 435 99.54 -88.21 -98.39
N LYS A 436 100.60 -87.87 -97.66
CA LYS A 436 101.96 -88.35 -97.98
C LYS A 436 102.13 -89.86 -97.78
N VAL A 437 101.40 -90.46 -96.85
CA VAL A 437 101.38 -91.93 -96.67
C VAL A 437 100.57 -92.59 -97.79
N GLU A 438 99.47 -91.96 -98.20
CA GLU A 438 98.60 -92.44 -99.29
C GLU A 438 99.32 -92.41 -100.65
N ASP A 439 100.01 -91.31 -100.98
CA ASP A 439 100.84 -91.18 -102.19
C ASP A 439 101.92 -92.29 -102.26
N MET A 440 102.62 -92.55 -101.15
CA MET A 440 103.62 -93.63 -101.09
C MET A 440 102.99 -95.02 -101.26
N ALA A 441 101.79 -95.26 -100.70
CA ALA A 441 101.10 -96.53 -100.82
C ALA A 441 100.63 -96.84 -102.25
N GLU A 442 100.37 -95.81 -103.07
CA GLU A 442 100.02 -95.96 -104.48
C GLU A 442 101.24 -96.33 -105.35
N GLU A 443 102.42 -95.77 -105.07
CA GLU A 443 103.64 -96.07 -105.83
C GLU A 443 104.07 -97.54 -105.68
N PHE A 444 103.92 -98.12 -104.47
CA PHE A 444 104.19 -99.55 -104.23
C PHE A 444 103.27 -100.49 -105.05
N ARG A 445 102.02 -100.11 -105.31
CA ARG A 445 101.06 -100.94 -106.09
C ARG A 445 101.49 -101.14 -107.55
N LYS A 446 102.36 -100.28 -108.09
CA LYS A 446 102.76 -100.30 -109.51
C LYS A 446 104.04 -101.11 -109.79
N ASN A 447 104.74 -101.55 -108.74
CA ASN A 447 106.01 -102.29 -108.82
C ASN A 447 105.87 -103.80 -108.48
N THR A 448 104.67 -104.25 -108.11
CA THR A 448 104.34 -105.67 -107.89
C THR A 448 103.87 -106.35 -109.18
N GLY A 449 102.92 -105.76 -109.91
CA GLY A 449 102.28 -106.39 -111.08
C GLY A 449 103.21 -106.77 -112.25
N SER A 450 104.44 -106.24 -112.32
CA SER A 450 105.46 -106.65 -113.29
C SER A 450 106.25 -107.92 -112.90
N LYS A 451 105.92 -108.55 -111.77
CA LYS A 451 106.52 -109.80 -111.31
C LYS A 451 105.57 -111.00 -111.46
N ASP A 452 104.27 -110.75 -111.39
CA ASP A 452 103.26 -111.81 -111.46
C ASP A 452 103.14 -112.42 -112.87
N GLU A 453 103.29 -111.62 -113.95
CA GLU A 453 103.40 -112.11 -115.34
C GLU A 453 104.58 -113.07 -115.58
N MET A 454 105.59 -113.07 -114.70
CA MET A 454 106.75 -113.99 -114.78
C MET A 454 106.57 -115.25 -113.92
N VAL A 455 105.57 -115.31 -113.03
CA VAL A 455 105.23 -116.52 -112.27
C VAL A 455 104.40 -117.46 -113.16
N GLU A 456 103.37 -116.93 -113.82
CA GLU A 456 102.40 -117.70 -114.61
C GLU A 456 103.08 -118.51 -115.75
N GLN A 457 104.09 -117.94 -116.42
CA GLN A 457 104.88 -118.63 -117.45
C GLN A 457 105.84 -119.71 -116.91
N LEU A 458 106.21 -119.66 -115.63
CA LEU A 458 107.01 -120.72 -114.98
C LEU A 458 106.11 -121.87 -114.50
N GLU A 459 104.86 -121.58 -114.12
CA GLU A 459 103.89 -122.59 -113.71
C GLU A 459 103.39 -123.42 -114.92
N GLU A 460 103.14 -122.79 -116.07
CA GLU A 460 102.79 -123.50 -117.33
C GLU A 460 103.85 -124.56 -117.72
N MET A 461 105.14 -124.18 -117.66
CA MET A 461 106.26 -125.08 -117.97
C MET A 461 106.48 -126.20 -116.94
N ILE A 462 106.06 -126.02 -115.69
CA ILE A 462 106.09 -127.07 -114.65
C ILE A 462 104.96 -128.08 -114.85
N GLU A 463 103.77 -127.62 -115.25
CA GLU A 463 102.60 -128.49 -115.40
C GLU A 463 102.64 -129.35 -116.68
N ASP A 464 103.36 -128.92 -117.72
CA ASP A 464 103.71 -129.76 -118.88
C ASP A 464 104.65 -130.91 -118.49
N LEU A 465 105.71 -130.62 -117.71
CA LEU A 465 106.67 -131.64 -117.25
C LEU A 465 106.06 -132.65 -116.25
N ARG A 466 104.99 -132.26 -115.54
CA ARG A 466 104.19 -133.19 -114.72
C ARG A 466 103.40 -134.17 -115.58
N ARG A 467 102.78 -133.69 -116.67
CA ARG A 467 101.95 -134.50 -117.58
C ARG A 467 102.74 -135.66 -118.20
N ASP A 468 104.00 -135.42 -118.58
CA ASP A 468 104.90 -136.45 -119.12
C ASP A 468 105.35 -137.49 -118.06
N LEU A 469 105.41 -137.12 -116.77
CA LEU A 469 105.73 -138.04 -115.68
C LEU A 469 104.54 -138.90 -115.25
N GLU A 470 103.32 -138.34 -115.27
CA GLU A 470 102.11 -139.04 -114.84
C GLU A 470 101.73 -140.16 -115.84
N VAL A 471 101.84 -139.89 -117.15
CA VAL A 471 101.68 -140.91 -118.21
C VAL A 471 102.68 -142.08 -118.04
N LYS A 472 103.88 -141.84 -117.49
CA LYS A 472 104.85 -142.90 -117.19
C LYS A 472 104.57 -143.66 -115.89
N GLY A 473 103.73 -143.14 -114.99
CA GLY A 473 103.27 -143.84 -113.80
C GLY A 473 102.25 -144.94 -114.12
N ASP A 474 101.26 -144.64 -114.94
CA ASP A 474 100.13 -145.55 -115.19
C ASP A 474 100.48 -146.76 -116.09
N GLU A 475 101.42 -146.60 -117.01
CA GLU A 475 102.02 -147.73 -117.75
C GLU A 475 102.75 -148.71 -116.79
N ILE A 476 103.37 -148.21 -115.71
CA ILE A 476 104.06 -149.05 -114.73
C ILE A 476 103.04 -149.77 -113.82
N ASN A 477 101.99 -149.10 -113.39
CA ASN A 477 100.93 -149.71 -112.57
C ASN A 477 100.19 -150.82 -113.34
N THR A 478 99.84 -150.59 -114.60
CA THR A 478 99.22 -151.64 -115.45
C THR A 478 100.15 -152.82 -115.74
N LEU A 479 101.47 -152.61 -115.79
CA LEU A 479 102.46 -153.71 -115.80
C LEU A 479 102.46 -154.51 -114.48
N VAL A 480 102.42 -153.85 -113.32
CA VAL A 480 102.44 -154.49 -111.99
C VAL A 480 101.20 -155.36 -111.75
N GLU A 481 100.01 -154.94 -112.18
CA GLU A 481 98.78 -155.70 -111.93
C GLU A 481 98.62 -156.90 -112.88
N ASN A 482 99.11 -156.79 -114.11
CA ASN A 482 99.26 -157.95 -115.00
C ASN A 482 100.25 -158.99 -114.43
N VAL A 483 101.36 -158.55 -113.81
CA VAL A 483 102.29 -159.45 -113.11
C VAL A 483 101.62 -160.16 -111.94
N ARG A 484 100.76 -159.49 -111.15
CA ARG A 484 99.99 -160.13 -110.06
C ARG A 484 99.01 -161.21 -110.55
N ASN A 485 98.30 -160.97 -111.66
CA ASN A 485 97.42 -161.98 -112.26
C ASN A 485 98.22 -163.19 -112.80
N ILE A 486 99.39 -162.95 -113.40
CA ILE A 486 100.31 -164.01 -113.81
C ILE A 486 100.83 -164.79 -112.58
N GLU A 487 101.15 -164.12 -111.48
CA GLU A 487 101.66 -164.74 -110.24
C GLU A 487 100.66 -165.73 -109.62
N VAL A 488 99.37 -165.39 -109.56
CA VAL A 488 98.31 -166.30 -109.07
C VAL A 488 98.17 -167.52 -109.99
N THR A 489 98.25 -167.31 -111.31
CA THR A 489 98.21 -168.39 -112.30
C THR A 489 99.46 -169.29 -112.19
N LEU A 490 100.64 -168.70 -111.92
CA LEU A 490 101.89 -169.43 -111.66
C LEU A 490 101.84 -170.23 -110.35
N ARG A 491 101.18 -169.74 -109.30
CA ARG A 491 101.01 -170.50 -108.04
C ARG A 491 100.19 -171.77 -108.27
N LEU A 492 99.04 -171.66 -108.94
CA LEU A 492 98.20 -172.81 -109.33
C LEU A 492 98.87 -173.76 -110.32
N SER A 493 99.75 -173.25 -111.19
CA SER A 493 100.53 -174.07 -112.13
C SER A 493 101.69 -174.80 -111.44
N ASN A 494 102.50 -174.11 -110.63
CA ASN A 494 103.67 -174.70 -109.95
C ASN A 494 103.28 -175.72 -108.87
N GLN A 495 102.08 -175.61 -108.27
CA GLN A 495 101.56 -176.65 -107.38
C GLN A 495 101.15 -177.93 -108.13
N LYS A 496 100.78 -177.84 -109.42
CA LYS A 496 100.67 -179.01 -110.30
C LYS A 496 102.05 -179.51 -110.73
N LEU A 497 102.96 -178.59 -111.08
CA LEU A 497 104.32 -178.89 -111.54
C LEU A 497 105.02 -179.84 -110.56
N ARG A 498 105.10 -179.49 -109.27
CA ARG A 498 105.74 -180.34 -108.24
C ARG A 498 105.16 -181.77 -108.15
N VAL A 499 103.85 -181.93 -108.33
CA VAL A 499 103.20 -183.26 -108.31
C VAL A 499 103.55 -184.06 -109.57
N THR A 500 103.60 -183.41 -110.74
CA THR A 500 104.09 -184.04 -111.97
C THR A 500 105.60 -184.27 -111.99
N GLU A 501 106.38 -183.50 -111.22
CA GLU A 501 107.85 -183.52 -111.15
C GLU A 501 108.35 -184.66 -110.23
N GLN A 502 107.61 -185.00 -109.17
CA GLN A 502 107.80 -186.26 -108.44
C GLN A 502 107.47 -187.48 -109.32
N LEU A 503 106.35 -187.45 -110.04
CA LEU A 503 105.99 -188.54 -110.97
C LEU A 503 106.93 -188.63 -112.19
N LEU A 504 107.55 -187.52 -112.60
CA LEU A 504 108.58 -187.51 -113.65
C LEU A 504 109.89 -188.08 -113.13
N THR A 505 110.36 -187.73 -111.94
CA THR A 505 111.62 -188.28 -111.40
C THR A 505 111.56 -189.79 -111.20
N GLU A 506 110.46 -190.34 -110.66
CA GLU A 506 110.23 -191.80 -110.60
C GLU A 506 110.19 -192.46 -111.99
N LYS A 507 109.59 -191.78 -112.97
CA LYS A 507 109.46 -192.28 -114.35
C LYS A 507 110.74 -192.12 -115.17
N GLU A 508 111.55 -191.12 -114.88
CA GLU A 508 112.87 -190.91 -115.48
C GLU A 508 113.85 -191.98 -115.01
N GLU A 509 113.87 -192.36 -113.74
CA GLU A 509 114.68 -193.50 -113.29
C GLU A 509 114.26 -194.82 -113.98
N SER A 510 112.95 -194.99 -114.27
CA SER A 510 112.46 -196.11 -115.06
C SER A 510 112.88 -196.04 -116.54
N SER A 511 112.97 -194.83 -117.10
CA SER A 511 113.26 -194.58 -118.53
C SER A 511 114.76 -194.58 -118.82
N ARG A 512 115.60 -194.05 -117.92
CA ARG A 512 117.07 -194.07 -118.01
C ARG A 512 117.60 -195.51 -118.08
N LYS A 513 116.97 -196.41 -117.30
CA LYS A 513 117.15 -197.89 -117.34
C LYS A 513 116.68 -198.58 -118.63
N ALA A 514 115.96 -197.89 -119.51
CA ALA A 514 115.59 -198.36 -120.85
C ALA A 514 116.47 -197.71 -121.93
N GLU A 515 116.83 -196.45 -121.75
CA GLU A 515 117.70 -195.67 -122.64
C GLU A 515 119.12 -196.26 -122.71
N GLU A 516 119.67 -196.76 -121.61
CA GLU A 516 120.92 -197.54 -121.60
C GLU A 516 120.87 -198.79 -122.50
N ARG A 517 119.68 -199.36 -122.75
CA ARG A 517 119.49 -200.51 -123.66
C ARG A 517 119.47 -200.06 -125.12
N HIS A 518 118.76 -198.98 -125.45
CA HIS A 518 118.76 -198.41 -126.81
C HIS A 518 120.12 -197.83 -127.21
N GLN A 519 120.90 -197.30 -126.26
CA GLN A 519 122.29 -196.88 -126.51
C GLN A 519 123.23 -198.06 -126.84
N GLN A 520 122.84 -199.31 -126.53
CA GLN A 520 123.53 -200.52 -126.99
C GLN A 520 123.18 -200.87 -128.45
N GLU A 521 121.92 -200.65 -128.86
CA GLU A 521 121.44 -201.01 -130.20
C GLU A 521 121.86 -200.00 -131.28
N GLN A 522 121.69 -198.70 -131.08
CA GLN A 522 121.98 -197.72 -132.16
C GLN A 522 123.47 -197.47 -132.41
N ARG A 523 124.37 -198.01 -131.58
CA ARG A 523 125.81 -198.07 -131.88
C ARG A 523 126.08 -198.79 -133.21
N VAL A 524 125.28 -199.80 -133.53
CA VAL A 524 125.33 -200.61 -134.78
C VAL A 524 124.84 -199.83 -136.01
N LEU A 525 124.08 -198.74 -135.84
CA LEU A 525 123.54 -197.95 -136.96
C LEU A 525 124.43 -196.77 -137.37
N LYS A 526 125.22 -196.19 -136.46
CA LYS A 526 126.17 -195.10 -136.81
C LYS A 526 127.25 -195.55 -137.78
N GLU A 527 127.72 -196.80 -137.67
CA GLU A 527 128.70 -197.41 -138.58
C GLU A 527 128.21 -197.45 -140.04
N ARG A 528 126.89 -197.46 -140.26
CA ARG A 528 126.27 -197.62 -141.58
C ARG A 528 126.13 -196.31 -142.37
N ALA A 529 126.12 -195.15 -141.69
CA ALA A 529 125.89 -193.85 -142.31
C ALA A 529 127.18 -193.13 -142.76
N ALA A 530 128.32 -193.40 -142.11
CA ALA A 530 129.61 -192.78 -142.46
C ALA A 530 130.02 -193.01 -143.93
N ILE A 531 129.57 -194.13 -144.51
CA ILE A 531 129.79 -194.54 -145.91
C ILE A 531 129.25 -193.49 -146.92
N LEU A 532 128.18 -192.76 -146.58
CA LEU A 532 127.60 -191.74 -147.47
C LEU A 532 128.40 -190.44 -147.54
N SER A 533 129.29 -190.17 -146.58
CA SER A 533 130.09 -188.93 -146.54
C SER A 533 131.13 -188.82 -147.66
N GLY A 534 131.41 -189.91 -148.39
CA GLY A 534 132.50 -189.97 -149.38
C GLY A 534 132.16 -189.52 -150.81
N ILE A 535 130.93 -189.10 -151.09
CA ILE A 535 130.43 -189.00 -152.48
C ILE A 535 130.42 -187.57 -153.06
N ILE A 536 130.18 -186.52 -152.27
CA ILE A 536 129.82 -185.18 -152.80
C ILE A 536 130.97 -184.15 -152.79
N THR A 537 132.12 -184.45 -152.17
CA THR A 537 133.34 -183.62 -152.18
C THR A 537 134.06 -183.52 -153.56
N ALA A 538 133.37 -183.83 -154.66
CA ALA A 538 133.92 -183.91 -156.01
C ALA A 538 133.33 -182.89 -157.02
N ASN A 539 132.40 -182.01 -156.61
CA ASN A 539 131.58 -181.22 -157.54
C ASN A 539 131.85 -179.70 -157.61
N ASN A 540 132.94 -179.25 -156.96
CA ASN A 540 134.03 -178.41 -157.48
C ASN A 540 133.84 -177.04 -158.21
N GLU A 541 134.75 -176.11 -157.84
CA GLU A 541 135.65 -175.32 -158.73
C GLU A 541 135.06 -174.31 -159.76
N ALA A 542 133.86 -173.77 -159.55
CA ALA A 542 133.13 -172.92 -160.53
C ALA A 542 133.59 -171.43 -160.74
N TYR A 543 132.75 -170.43 -160.42
CA TYR A 543 132.70 -169.14 -161.15
C TYR A 543 132.80 -167.85 -160.30
N HIS A 544 133.78 -166.98 -160.62
CA HIS A 544 133.83 -165.52 -160.37
C HIS A 544 134.93 -164.88 -161.23
N ARG A 545 134.72 -163.73 -161.91
CA ARG A 545 135.55 -163.38 -163.09
C ARG A 545 135.65 -161.92 -163.65
N MET A 546 135.16 -160.82 -163.02
CA MET A 546 135.17 -159.46 -163.64
C MET A 546 135.37 -158.27 -162.65
N VAL A 547 136.04 -157.17 -163.05
CA VAL A 547 136.59 -156.11 -162.12
C VAL A 547 136.76 -154.65 -162.76
N ALA A 548 136.30 -153.46 -162.13
CA ALA A 548 136.74 -151.94 -162.10
C ALA A 548 135.75 -150.53 -162.14
N ASP A 549 135.54 -149.51 -161.08
CA ASP A 549 135.23 -147.90 -160.63
C ASP A 549 133.95 -146.69 -160.49
N ILE A 550 133.79 -145.52 -159.55
CA ILE A 550 132.94 -144.04 -159.47
C ILE A 550 132.51 -142.95 -158.14
N SER A 551 132.02 -141.54 -158.07
CA SER A 551 131.51 -140.45 -156.87
C SER A 551 130.78 -138.83 -156.89
N GLU A 552 130.35 -137.94 -155.77
CA GLU A 552 130.10 -136.31 -155.36
C GLU A 552 128.79 -135.20 -154.95
N THR A 553 128.73 -133.97 -154.07
CA THR A 553 127.84 -132.52 -153.91
C THR A 553 127.35 -131.49 -152.55
N SER A 554 126.83 -130.08 -152.47
CA SER A 554 126.13 -129.07 -151.28
C SER A 554 125.79 -127.32 -151.17
N LYS A 555 124.92 -126.48 -150.29
CA LYS A 555 124.68 -124.83 -149.84
C LYS A 555 123.34 -124.08 -148.98
N GLN A 556 122.80 -122.79 -148.41
CA GLN A 556 122.85 -121.20 -147.79
C GLN A 556 121.44 -120.31 -147.17
N PHE A 557 120.94 -119.02 -146.57
CA PHE A 557 121.02 -117.49 -145.85
C PHE A 557 119.62 -116.56 -145.26
N PHE A 558 119.11 -115.28 -144.63
CA PHE A 558 119.17 -113.76 -143.88
C PHE A 558 117.77 -112.78 -143.38
N VAL A 559 117.27 -111.51 -142.72
CA VAL A 559 117.29 -110.15 -141.67
C VAL A 559 115.99 -108.94 -141.50
N ARG A 560 115.45 -107.71 -140.78
CA ARG A 560 115.36 -106.45 -139.62
C ARG A 560 114.09 -105.19 -139.48
N THR A 561 113.54 -103.99 -138.71
CA THR A 561 113.28 -102.92 -137.39
C THR A 561 112.24 -101.47 -137.24
N GLY A 562 111.84 -100.55 -136.12
CA GLY A 562 110.83 -99.18 -135.88
C GLY A 562 110.60 -97.96 -134.60
N CYS A 563 109.63 -96.81 -134.39
CA CYS A 563 109.39 -95.56 -133.25
C CYS A 563 108.10 -94.33 -132.96
N SER A 564 107.89 -93.24 -131.94
CA SER A 564 106.67 -92.11 -131.51
C SER A 564 106.58 -90.66 -130.45
N GLY A 565 105.48 -89.68 -130.11
CA GLY A 565 105.22 -88.31 -129.09
C GLY A 565 103.79 -87.26 -128.88
N HIS A 566 103.21 -86.05 -128.17
CA HIS A 566 103.12 -84.75 -127.07
C HIS A 566 101.64 -83.82 -126.68
N GLU A 567 101.04 -82.64 -125.96
CA GLU A 567 101.08 -81.22 -125.02
C GLU A 567 99.88 -80.31 -124.03
N ILE A 568 99.49 -78.87 -123.89
CA ILE A 568 98.92 -77.81 -122.66
C ILE A 568 97.86 -76.36 -122.67
N ARG A 569 97.25 -75.21 -121.87
CA ARG A 569 96.77 -74.24 -120.53
C ARG A 569 95.79 -72.74 -120.52
N GLY A 570 95.10 -71.65 -119.71
CA GLY A 570 94.49 -70.83 -118.33
C GLY A 570 93.87 -69.15 -118.24
N ARG A 571 93.20 -68.07 -117.39
CA ARG A 571 92.27 -67.42 -116.11
C ARG A 571 91.82 -65.70 -115.73
N LEU A 572 90.74 -65.03 -114.93
CA LEU A 572 90.30 -63.45 -114.43
C LEU A 572 89.18 -62.91 -113.15
N GLN A 573 88.45 -61.73 -112.53
CA GLN A 573 88.08 -60.08 -112.24
C GLN A 573 86.93 -59.46 -111.00
N GLN A 574 86.23 -58.25 -110.39
CA GLN A 574 85.88 -56.60 -110.12
C GLN A 574 84.84 -55.81 -108.87
N GLU A 575 84.35 -54.41 -108.63
CA GLU A 575 83.71 -53.41 -107.39
C GLU A 575 82.48 -52.10 -107.39
N MET A 576 81.84 -50.97 -106.58
CA MET A 576 81.50 -50.02 -105.21
C MET A 576 80.35 -48.64 -105.00
N VAL A 577 79.84 -47.82 -103.83
CA VAL A 577 78.76 -46.49 -103.58
C VAL A 577 78.33 -45.45 -102.18
N GLU A 578 77.44 -44.24 -101.98
CA GLU A 578 76.97 -43.13 -100.74
C GLU A 578 75.59 -42.00 -100.63
N GLN A 579 74.95 -40.86 -99.86
CA GLN A 579 74.78 -39.72 -98.59
C GLN A 579 73.49 -38.49 -98.26
N LEU A 580 73.14 -37.62 -97.07
CA LEU A 580 72.38 -36.12 -96.67
C LEU A 580 71.20 -35.44 -95.49
N GLU A 581 70.75 -34.06 -95.15
CA GLU A 581 69.89 -33.26 -93.89
C GLU A 581 68.81 -31.87 -93.79
N VAL A 582 68.50 -31.05 -92.64
CA VAL A 582 67.28 -30.17 -91.98
C VAL A 582 66.91 -28.56 -92.05
N LYS A 583 65.64 -28.02 -91.71
CA LYS A 583 65.28 -26.58 -91.18
C LYS A 583 63.84 -26.24 -90.54
N VAL A 584 63.60 -25.08 -89.82
CA VAL A 584 62.41 -24.68 -88.95
C VAL A 584 61.56 -23.41 -89.34
N ARG A 585 60.22 -23.38 -89.09
CA ARG A 585 59.37 -22.21 -88.65
C ARG A 585 57.86 -22.53 -88.42
N MET A 586 57.31 -22.32 -87.21
CA MET A 586 56.07 -21.56 -86.88
C MET A 586 55.58 -21.79 -85.43
N GLU A 587 55.45 -20.72 -84.65
CA GLU A 587 54.81 -20.69 -83.33
C GLU A 587 53.38 -20.12 -83.45
N GLY A 588 52.45 -20.51 -82.56
CA GLY A 588 51.10 -19.94 -82.59
C GLY A 588 50.05 -20.51 -81.62
N ALA A 589 50.32 -21.62 -80.93
CA ALA A 589 49.28 -22.40 -80.23
C ALA A 589 48.87 -21.90 -78.83
N GLU A 590 49.65 -21.04 -78.16
CA GLU A 590 49.42 -20.74 -76.73
C GLU A 590 48.45 -19.55 -76.47
N LYS A 591 48.11 -18.75 -77.48
CA LYS A 591 47.27 -17.54 -77.29
C LYS A 591 45.77 -17.79 -77.12
N GLU A 592 45.26 -18.98 -77.43
CA GLU A 592 43.81 -19.27 -77.39
C GLU A 592 43.30 -19.79 -76.03
N SER A 593 44.21 -20.08 -75.10
CA SER A 593 43.86 -20.50 -73.73
C SER A 593 43.41 -19.31 -72.87
N LEU A 594 44.22 -18.24 -72.85
CA LEU A 594 44.01 -17.08 -71.97
C LEU A 594 42.76 -16.27 -72.31
N THR A 595 42.37 -16.18 -73.59
CA THR A 595 41.18 -15.42 -74.03
C THR A 595 39.87 -16.02 -73.52
N LYS A 596 39.79 -17.35 -73.36
CA LYS A 596 38.61 -18.03 -72.79
C LYS A 596 38.45 -17.71 -71.30
N ALA A 597 39.54 -17.66 -70.54
CA ALA A 597 39.51 -17.32 -69.11
C ALA A 597 39.02 -15.88 -68.86
N ILE A 598 39.52 -14.90 -69.63
CA ILE A 598 39.13 -13.49 -69.51
C ILE A 598 37.61 -13.32 -69.72
N SER A 599 37.03 -13.95 -70.75
CA SER A 599 35.60 -13.85 -71.06
C SER A 599 34.66 -14.38 -69.95
N GLN A 600 35.16 -15.25 -69.06
CA GLN A 600 34.39 -15.75 -67.91
C GLN A 600 34.46 -14.82 -66.69
N LEU A 601 35.57 -14.07 -66.54
CA LEU A 601 35.71 -13.06 -65.49
C LEU A 601 34.89 -11.81 -65.82
N GLU A 602 34.92 -11.33 -67.07
CA GLU A 602 34.13 -10.19 -67.54
C GLU A 602 32.61 -10.42 -67.33
N LYS A 603 32.12 -11.63 -67.63
CA LYS A 603 30.71 -12.01 -67.38
C LYS A 603 30.32 -12.04 -65.91
N LYS A 604 31.26 -12.34 -65.00
CA LYS A 604 31.01 -12.28 -63.54
C LYS A 604 31.08 -10.85 -63.01
N ALA A 605 31.99 -10.02 -63.54
CA ALA A 605 32.08 -8.61 -63.19
C ALA A 605 30.80 -7.85 -63.55
N GLY A 606 30.31 -7.97 -64.80
CA GLY A 606 29.09 -7.28 -65.24
C GLY A 606 27.82 -7.71 -64.50
N ALA A 607 27.75 -8.95 -64.01
CA ALA A 607 26.64 -9.42 -63.18
C ALA A 607 26.63 -8.77 -61.78
N LEU A 608 27.80 -8.59 -61.17
CA LEU A 608 27.96 -7.92 -59.88
C LEU A 608 27.73 -6.40 -60.01
N GLU A 609 28.23 -5.77 -61.06
CA GLU A 609 28.03 -4.33 -61.32
C GLU A 609 26.54 -3.98 -61.49
N LYS A 610 25.76 -4.85 -62.16
CA LYS A 610 24.31 -4.66 -62.32
C LYS A 610 23.57 -4.72 -60.98
N MET A 611 23.89 -5.70 -60.12
CA MET A 611 23.29 -5.78 -58.77
C MET A 611 23.72 -4.63 -57.86
N LEU A 612 24.88 -3.99 -58.12
CA LEU A 612 25.33 -2.83 -57.36
C LEU A 612 24.52 -1.58 -57.71
N LYS A 613 24.29 -1.33 -59.01
CA LYS A 613 23.40 -0.24 -59.49
C LYS A 613 21.97 -0.39 -59.00
N GLU A 614 21.39 -1.58 -59.07
CA GLU A 614 20.03 -1.86 -58.56
C GLU A 614 19.91 -1.68 -57.03
N LYS A 615 21.03 -1.79 -56.28
CA LYS A 615 21.09 -1.49 -54.84
C LYS A 615 21.20 0.00 -54.56
N ASP A 616 22.05 0.72 -55.30
CA ASP A 616 22.29 2.15 -55.09
C ASP A 616 21.08 3.01 -55.51
N GLU A 617 20.33 2.59 -56.54
CA GLU A 617 19.04 3.19 -56.92
C GLU A 617 18.01 3.02 -55.78
N GLY A 618 17.80 1.80 -55.29
CA GLY A 618 16.88 1.55 -54.17
C GLY A 618 17.26 2.23 -52.84
N ILE A 619 18.56 2.46 -52.59
CA ILE A 619 19.05 3.26 -51.45
C ILE A 619 18.78 4.76 -51.67
N SER A 620 18.81 5.22 -52.92
CA SER A 620 18.51 6.62 -53.27
C SER A 620 17.04 6.95 -53.07
N ASP A 621 16.14 6.05 -53.51
CA ASP A 621 14.68 6.18 -53.36
C ASP A 621 14.25 6.16 -51.89
N LEU A 622 14.71 5.18 -51.11
CA LEU A 622 14.51 5.15 -49.64
C LEU A 622 15.14 6.36 -48.93
N GLY A 623 16.13 6.99 -49.55
CA GLY A 623 16.67 8.28 -49.10
C GLY A 623 15.71 9.44 -49.36
N GLU A 624 15.05 9.47 -50.51
CA GLU A 624 14.11 10.53 -50.89
C GLU A 624 12.79 10.40 -50.15
N GLU A 625 12.26 9.18 -49.96
CA GLU A 625 11.09 8.92 -49.10
C GLU A 625 11.31 9.42 -47.67
N LYS A 626 12.50 9.16 -47.09
CA LYS A 626 12.86 9.67 -45.77
C LYS A 626 13.00 11.19 -45.74
N ARG A 627 13.54 11.81 -46.80
CA ARG A 627 13.60 13.28 -46.93
C ARG A 627 12.20 13.88 -47.01
N GLU A 628 11.28 13.29 -47.77
CA GLU A 628 9.90 13.75 -47.90
C GLU A 628 9.08 13.54 -46.62
N ALA A 629 9.20 12.40 -45.94
CA ALA A 629 8.56 12.17 -44.64
C ALA A 629 9.01 13.22 -43.59
N ILE A 630 10.28 13.61 -43.60
CA ILE A 630 10.80 14.70 -42.76
C ILE A 630 10.23 16.06 -43.18
N ARG A 631 10.11 16.37 -44.48
CA ARG A 631 9.45 17.61 -44.96
C ARG A 631 8.00 17.69 -44.47
N GLN A 632 7.23 16.61 -44.61
CA GLN A 632 5.82 16.60 -44.20
C GLN A 632 5.66 16.73 -42.68
N LEU A 633 6.52 16.09 -41.89
CA LEU A 633 6.57 16.31 -40.44
C LEU A 633 6.90 17.77 -40.07
N CYS A 634 7.87 18.41 -40.74
CA CYS A 634 8.18 19.81 -40.53
C CYS A 634 6.99 20.73 -40.86
N VAL A 635 6.33 20.54 -42.00
CA VAL A 635 5.12 21.30 -42.38
C VAL A 635 3.98 21.11 -41.37
N TRP A 636 3.81 19.90 -40.85
CA TRP A 636 2.80 19.61 -39.82
C TRP A 636 3.13 20.31 -38.48
N ILE A 637 4.41 20.29 -38.07
CA ILE A 637 4.91 21.02 -36.89
C ILE A 637 4.72 22.54 -37.06
N GLU A 638 4.99 23.10 -38.23
CA GLU A 638 4.79 24.53 -38.53
C GLU A 638 3.31 24.92 -38.57
N TYR A 639 2.44 24.06 -39.11
CA TYR A 639 0.98 24.23 -39.03
C TYR A 639 0.50 24.26 -37.57
N HIS A 640 0.97 23.32 -36.74
CA HIS A 640 0.62 23.28 -35.32
C HIS A 640 1.19 24.45 -34.52
N ARG A 641 2.42 24.91 -34.81
CA ARG A 641 2.99 26.15 -34.26
C ARG A 641 2.16 27.37 -34.64
N SER A 642 1.90 27.57 -35.92
CA SER A 642 1.14 28.73 -36.42
C SER A 642 -0.27 28.77 -35.85
N ARG A 643 -0.93 27.61 -35.69
CA ARG A 643 -2.24 27.48 -35.05
C ARG A 643 -2.20 27.76 -33.54
N TYR A 644 -1.15 27.32 -32.84
CA TYR A 644 -0.93 27.65 -31.43
C TYR A 644 -0.63 29.13 -31.22
N ASP A 645 0.21 29.73 -32.07
CA ASP A 645 0.55 31.14 -32.05
C ASP A 645 -0.68 32.02 -32.34
N TYR A 646 -1.50 31.65 -33.33
CA TYR A 646 -2.79 32.29 -33.62
C TYR A 646 -3.78 32.18 -32.46
N LEU A 647 -3.91 31.02 -31.81
CA LEU A 647 -4.75 30.85 -30.63
C LEU A 647 -4.25 31.69 -29.44
N ARG A 648 -2.93 31.72 -29.21
CA ARG A 648 -2.30 32.56 -28.17
C ARG A 648 -2.54 34.05 -28.44
N GLU A 649 -2.40 34.51 -29.68
CA GLU A 649 -2.66 35.91 -30.03
C GLU A 649 -4.15 36.24 -29.90
N THR A 650 -5.05 35.34 -30.33
CA THR A 650 -6.50 35.54 -30.21
C THR A 650 -6.93 35.65 -28.74
N LEU A 651 -6.39 34.79 -27.86
CA LEU A 651 -6.58 34.90 -26.40
C LEU A 651 -5.97 36.19 -25.83
N SER A 652 -4.79 36.60 -26.30
CA SER A 652 -4.12 37.84 -25.87
C SER A 652 -4.85 39.12 -26.34
N ARG A 653 -5.68 39.02 -27.39
CA ARG A 653 -6.52 40.10 -27.92
C ARG A 653 -7.93 40.13 -27.32
N MET A 654 -8.32 39.18 -26.46
CA MET A 654 -9.58 39.25 -25.72
C MET A 654 -9.48 40.30 -24.60
N PRO A 655 -10.34 41.34 -24.58
CA PRO A 655 -10.34 42.32 -23.50
C PRO A 655 -10.94 41.70 -22.23
N LEU A 656 -10.13 41.59 -21.17
CA LEU A 656 -10.59 41.30 -19.81
C LEU A 656 -11.54 42.40 -19.32
N ARG A 657 -12.85 42.24 -19.52
CA ARG A 657 -13.85 43.25 -19.17
C ARG A 657 -14.21 43.24 -17.67
N SER A 658 -13.24 43.71 -16.88
CA SER A 658 -13.43 44.69 -15.80
C SER A 658 -14.50 44.44 -14.71
N GLN A 659 -14.01 44.33 -13.47
CA GLN A 659 -14.71 44.60 -12.20
C GLN A 659 -15.81 43.57 -11.82
N ARG A 660 -16.02 43.26 -10.53
CA ARG A 660 -15.99 44.15 -9.35
C ARG A 660 -15.25 43.56 -8.13
N SER A 661 -15.11 44.44 -7.14
CA SER A 661 -14.69 44.25 -5.74
C SER A 661 -14.99 42.87 -5.11
N SER A 662 -14.18 42.40 -4.16
CA SER A 662 -13.19 43.14 -3.36
C SER A 662 -11.81 42.47 -3.26
#